data_AF-X6LKG2-F1
#
_entry.id   AF-X6LKG2-F1
#
_cell.length_a   1.000
_cell.length_b   1.000
_cell.length_c   1.000
_cell.angle_alpha   90.00
_cell.angle_beta   90.00
_cell.angle_gamma   90.00
#
_symmetry.space_group_name_H-M   'P 1'
#
loop_
_entity.id
_entity.type
_entity.pdbx_description
1 polymer ?
#
loop_
_entity_poly.entity_id
_entity_poly.type
_entity_poly.pdbx_seq_one_letter_code
_entity_poly.pdbx_strand_id
1 'polypeptide(L)'
;MLSQLALSFPKIEKEIFSRICPHCNEDLNEVNERLNFTTDNQTSIEEQRKLLILLEGFSEMDKETIIKKFAEIWANIFVCKLKLLHRVEESNEVKIIRELCLHVLWNLLSNPKKVKYRQINNGLLFRNIKNKCDEMKVEMDPVLTIIRHYLKEFGFENKIDGNWSYCGSVPSLSLWKHYCEWTKKQLIYKTNRCVPKTVFMCSKEKWREYEIAFDYQHRTIMLLNKLNEEKDEKEEQDKFKIEALQVGNPRKSSLEVNVHIQWYNNFDDIANCIKWPCLILNHSWHFRANNSIERRYLSNLCAVDKIIYYVASVLQQQQQSTKKKFISHFNINRSSIHSVSHGQIMVYINETFDTLTNSTLHNKYKHIPHFPAMQADWEIKYEFVVPYERTIGTERNSVPKIISNENIGISAIEKPGFHPFLYKTQQPIKNELKHLLHEVISNGYLYDLIASQNTTNPQEEKAMHENIKQQIQYNESDINALILNDKILTILSHAKQVYRSDVHRHMGYPLELHHICAILLYCGKSCSVKFSYDQMNFKHFRWLKLDSYLQSAITILSKHERREESEMELYCELKNVKFANIGEINAGYFISYVSTTDILQDTQTSQTDRRCILHFHPSMRRAKGIFSCNVSWILPFKDCHVLFSRPHVEDLRYILIQWYARVESENENTQVILLTWTYYDNLIRSVMRVSTVLNHSLDLNLISMVLINQKSINAATLLLSSFEKWKKENNNEERYIQKMHEFVKQRCCNHQINMFCIFIRERAKLSQDIFTLAITHNIINGLPFTEKDKNAWIKTKTY
;
A
#
# COMPACT_ATOMS: atom_id res chain seq x y z
N MET A 1 39.40 24.32 19.26
CA MET A 1 38.82 23.07 18.72
C MET A 1 37.52 23.30 17.93
N LEU A 2 36.33 23.41 18.55
CA LEU A 2 35.03 23.48 17.83
C LEU A 2 34.98 24.49 16.67
N SER A 3 35.53 25.69 16.86
CA SER A 3 35.56 26.74 15.81
C SER A 3 36.46 26.38 14.60
N GLN A 4 37.49 25.56 14.79
CA GLN A 4 38.35 25.06 13.71
C GLN A 4 37.67 23.90 12.98
N LEU A 5 37.07 22.97 13.71
CA LEU A 5 36.29 21.86 13.14
C LEU A 5 35.13 22.36 12.28
N ALA A 6 34.42 23.41 12.73
CA ALA A 6 33.35 24.04 11.96
C ALA A 6 33.82 24.72 10.66
N LEU A 7 35.11 25.09 10.55
CA LEU A 7 35.71 25.61 9.32
C LEU A 7 36.15 24.46 8.39
N SER A 8 36.70 23.37 8.95
CA SER A 8 37.12 22.18 8.19
C SER A 8 35.94 21.36 7.66
N PHE A 9 34.80 21.35 8.37
CA PHE A 9 33.62 20.53 8.05
C PHE A 9 32.34 21.37 7.89
N PRO A 10 32.27 22.29 6.91
CA PRO A 10 31.15 23.24 6.77
C PRO A 10 29.79 22.58 6.43
N LYS A 11 29.76 21.27 6.15
CA LYS A 11 28.55 20.48 5.86
C LYS A 11 28.00 19.70 7.07
N ILE A 12 28.63 19.83 8.24
CA ILE A 12 28.24 19.15 9.48
C ILE A 12 27.63 20.18 10.45
N GLU A 13 26.49 19.85 11.05
CA GLU A 13 25.82 20.75 12.00
C GLU A 13 26.65 20.99 13.28
N LYS A 14 26.60 22.21 13.82
CA LYS A 14 27.37 22.58 15.02
C LYS A 14 27.07 21.72 16.25
N GLU A 15 25.83 21.22 16.37
CA GLU A 15 25.41 20.29 17.44
C GLU A 15 26.24 18.99 17.42
N ILE A 16 26.57 18.49 16.22
CA ILE A 16 27.33 17.25 16.04
C ILE A 16 28.76 17.42 16.58
N PHE A 17 29.42 18.56 16.32
CA PHE A 17 30.74 18.82 16.90
C PHE A 17 30.69 18.86 18.44
N SER A 18 29.70 19.53 19.03
CA SER A 18 29.57 19.60 20.50
C SER A 18 29.31 18.24 21.16
N ARG A 19 28.80 17.26 20.41
CA ARG A 19 28.48 15.92 20.90
C ARG A 19 29.59 14.90 20.63
N ILE A 20 30.33 14.98 19.52
CA ILE A 20 31.47 14.09 19.25
C ILE A 20 32.67 14.39 20.15
N CYS A 21 33.01 15.67 20.38
CA CYS A 21 34.26 16.03 21.07
C CYS A 21 34.44 15.38 22.47
N PRO A 22 33.41 15.29 23.34
CA PRO A 22 33.52 14.58 24.62
C PRO A 22 33.80 13.07 24.50
N HIS A 23 33.41 12.43 23.39
CA HIS A 23 33.56 10.98 23.19
C HIS A 23 34.91 10.56 22.61
N CYS A 24 35.70 11.51 22.10
CA CYS A 24 37.07 11.27 21.62
C CYS A 24 38.14 11.75 22.63
N ASN A 25 37.78 11.98 23.90
CA ASN A 25 38.66 12.56 24.93
C ASN A 25 39.38 13.85 24.48
N GLU A 26 38.72 14.65 23.64
CA GLU A 26 39.28 15.84 22.97
C GLU A 26 40.47 15.60 22.01
N ASP A 27 40.76 14.35 21.60
CA ASP A 27 41.74 14.06 20.55
C ASP A 27 41.26 14.57 19.18
N LEU A 28 41.93 15.63 18.71
CA LEU A 28 41.62 16.27 17.43
C LEU A 28 41.73 15.31 16.23
N ASN A 29 42.63 14.33 16.27
CA ASN A 29 42.83 13.38 15.16
C ASN A 29 41.66 12.39 15.09
N GLU A 30 41.23 11.85 16.24
CA GLU A 30 40.09 10.95 16.31
C GLU A 30 38.78 11.68 15.94
N VAL A 31 38.60 12.92 16.42
CA VAL A 31 37.47 13.77 16.02
C VAL A 31 37.49 14.04 14.51
N ASN A 32 38.65 14.38 13.94
CA ASN A 32 38.80 14.58 12.49
C ASN A 32 38.50 13.30 11.70
N GLU A 33 38.94 12.12 12.15
CA GLU A 33 38.68 10.86 11.45
C GLU A 33 37.18 10.51 11.44
N ARG A 34 36.50 10.64 12.59
CA ARG A 34 35.05 10.41 12.70
C ARG A 34 34.23 11.43 11.88
N LEU A 35 34.66 12.68 11.82
CA LEU A 35 34.03 13.73 11.01
C LEU A 35 34.29 13.53 9.50
N ASN A 36 35.52 13.21 9.10
CA ASN A 36 35.87 12.85 7.72
C ASN A 36 34.98 11.70 7.23
N PHE A 37 34.85 10.63 8.01
CA PHE A 37 33.95 9.52 7.72
C PHE A 37 32.48 9.94 7.50
N THR A 38 32.02 10.98 8.20
CA THR A 38 30.67 11.54 8.05
C THR A 38 30.51 12.30 6.72
N THR A 39 31.52 13.10 6.33
CA THR A 39 31.54 13.84 5.05
C THR A 39 31.81 12.99 3.82
N ASP A 40 32.73 12.01 3.90
CA ASP A 40 33.16 11.17 2.77
C ASP A 40 31.99 10.35 2.19
N ASN A 41 31.08 9.90 3.06
CA ASN A 41 29.90 9.13 2.69
C ASN A 41 28.71 9.99 2.20
N GLN A 42 28.90 11.31 2.00
CA GLN A 42 27.89 12.25 1.51
C GLN A 42 26.56 12.22 2.30
N THR A 43 26.63 11.94 3.59
CA THR A 43 25.44 11.72 4.43
C THR A 43 24.60 12.99 4.60
N SER A 44 23.27 12.85 4.46
CA SER A 44 22.33 13.94 4.72
C SER A 44 22.28 14.29 6.21
N ILE A 45 21.87 15.51 6.58
CA ILE A 45 21.83 15.99 7.98
C ILE A 45 21.09 14.99 8.91
N GLU A 46 19.99 14.42 8.43
CA GLU A 46 19.17 13.46 9.16
C GLU A 46 19.86 12.08 9.31
N GLU A 47 20.78 11.73 8.41
CA GLU A 47 21.68 10.58 8.54
C GLU A 47 22.89 10.90 9.44
N GLN A 48 23.46 12.10 9.35
CA GLN A 48 24.53 12.56 10.24
C GLN A 48 24.11 12.50 11.71
N ARG A 49 22.89 12.96 12.04
CA ARG A 49 22.31 12.86 13.39
C ARG A 49 22.10 11.41 13.86
N LYS A 50 21.86 10.46 12.95
CA LYS A 50 21.70 9.03 13.26
C LYS A 50 23.04 8.31 13.37
N LEU A 51 24.02 8.71 12.56
CA LEU A 51 25.41 8.26 12.61
C LEU A 51 26.05 8.72 13.93
N LEU A 52 25.76 9.94 14.37
CA LEU A 52 26.16 10.48 15.67
C LEU A 52 25.74 9.56 16.82
N ILE A 53 24.45 9.18 16.90
CA ILE A 53 23.93 8.28 17.96
C ILE A 53 24.67 6.92 17.97
N LEU A 54 25.15 6.46 16.81
CA LEU A 54 25.97 5.24 16.72
C LEU A 54 27.42 5.46 17.17
N LEU A 55 28.02 6.59 16.83
CA LEU A 55 29.38 6.97 17.27
C LEU A 55 29.44 7.30 18.77
N GLU A 56 28.34 7.79 19.36
CA GLU A 56 28.15 7.95 20.81
C GLU A 56 28.05 6.59 21.55
N GLY A 57 27.51 5.56 20.88
CA GLY A 57 27.22 4.25 21.48
C GLY A 57 28.35 3.21 21.40
N PHE A 58 29.37 3.43 20.57
CA PHE A 58 30.45 2.47 20.32
C PHE A 58 31.82 3.17 20.20
N SER A 59 32.51 3.37 21.33
CA SER A 59 33.78 4.09 21.39
C SER A 59 35.02 3.32 20.87
N GLU A 60 34.94 2.00 20.71
CA GLU A 60 36.12 1.13 20.47
C GLU A 60 36.08 0.30 19.16
N MET A 61 35.19 0.62 18.20
CA MET A 61 35.11 -0.14 16.94
C MET A 61 35.82 0.55 15.78
N ASP A 62 36.49 -0.25 14.95
CA ASP A 62 37.17 0.22 13.75
C ASP A 62 36.19 0.63 12.62
N LYS A 63 36.72 1.39 11.66
CA LYS A 63 35.97 1.96 10.52
C LYS A 63 35.28 0.92 9.64
N GLU A 64 35.89 -0.25 9.41
CA GLU A 64 35.33 -1.30 8.57
C GLU A 64 34.19 -2.03 9.31
N THR A 65 34.40 -2.31 10.61
CA THR A 65 33.35 -2.81 11.50
C THR A 65 32.18 -1.84 11.61
N ILE A 66 32.42 -0.52 11.69
CA ILE A 66 31.35 0.49 11.71
C ILE A 66 30.54 0.49 10.40
N ILE A 67 31.17 0.45 9.22
CA ILE A 67 30.45 0.40 7.93
C ILE A 67 29.62 -0.89 7.82
N LYS A 68 30.24 -2.03 8.13
CA LYS A 68 29.61 -3.35 8.05
C LYS A 68 28.45 -3.45 9.03
N LYS A 69 28.63 -2.95 10.26
CA LYS A 69 27.55 -2.79 11.23
C LYS A 69 26.56 -1.72 10.83
N PHE A 70 26.87 -0.64 10.12
CA PHE A 70 25.87 0.35 9.69
C PHE A 70 24.88 -0.25 8.70
N ALA A 71 25.35 -1.09 7.77
CA ALA A 71 24.49 -1.87 6.88
C ALA A 71 23.68 -2.93 7.64
N GLU A 72 24.32 -3.71 8.52
CA GLU A 72 23.63 -4.67 9.40
C GLU A 72 22.66 -3.99 10.36
N ILE A 73 22.93 -2.78 10.83
CA ILE A 73 22.12 -1.99 11.77
C ILE A 73 21.01 -1.25 11.03
N TRP A 74 21.11 -0.95 9.74
CA TRP A 74 19.93 -0.52 8.99
C TRP A 74 18.91 -1.66 8.82
N ALA A 75 19.38 -2.87 8.49
CA ALA A 75 18.55 -4.07 8.53
C ALA A 75 18.06 -4.37 9.96
N ASN A 76 18.96 -4.28 10.94
CA ASN A 76 18.65 -4.56 12.34
C ASN A 76 17.91 -3.43 13.06
N ILE A 77 17.81 -2.19 12.59
CA ILE A 77 16.96 -1.14 13.21
C ILE A 77 15.52 -1.41 12.87
N PHE A 78 15.22 -1.91 11.67
CA PHE A 78 13.88 -2.40 11.34
C PHE A 78 13.54 -3.62 12.21
N VAL A 79 14.45 -4.60 12.29
CA VAL A 79 14.31 -5.78 13.17
C VAL A 79 14.34 -5.42 14.66
N CYS A 80 14.99 -4.33 15.09
CA CYS A 80 15.05 -3.89 16.48
C CYS A 80 13.86 -3.03 16.86
N LYS A 81 13.25 -2.26 15.95
CA LYS A 81 11.91 -1.67 16.17
C LYS A 81 10.88 -2.79 16.34
N LEU A 82 10.99 -3.86 15.55
CA LEU A 82 10.24 -5.11 15.75
C LEU A 82 10.57 -5.78 17.10
N LYS A 83 11.85 -6.00 17.45
CA LYS A 83 12.24 -6.63 18.73
C LYS A 83 11.87 -5.79 19.96
N LEU A 84 11.90 -4.45 19.90
CA LEU A 84 11.39 -3.58 20.97
C LEU A 84 9.86 -3.62 21.07
N LEU A 85 9.14 -3.71 19.94
CA LEU A 85 7.69 -4.00 19.94
C LEU A 85 7.36 -5.41 20.45
N HIS A 86 8.30 -6.36 20.38
CA HIS A 86 8.14 -7.74 20.83
C HIS A 86 8.69 -8.04 22.23
N ARG A 87 9.45 -7.12 22.85
CA ARG A 87 10.01 -7.30 24.21
C ARG A 87 9.08 -6.88 25.37
N VAL A 88 7.81 -6.63 25.11
CA VAL A 88 6.80 -6.54 26.18
C VAL A 88 6.22 -7.94 26.42
N GLU A 89 7.04 -8.81 27.02
CA GLU A 89 6.54 -10.04 27.62
C GLU A 89 5.45 -9.68 28.65
N GLU A 90 4.30 -10.32 28.56
CA GLU A 90 3.26 -10.17 29.58
C GLU A 90 3.72 -10.96 30.80
N SER A 91 3.91 -10.29 31.95
CA SER A 91 4.32 -10.98 33.17
C SER A 91 3.30 -12.05 33.53
N ASN A 92 3.75 -13.13 34.15
CA ASN A 92 2.91 -14.28 34.44
C ASN A 92 1.74 -13.90 35.39
N GLU A 93 1.96 -12.95 36.31
CA GLU A 93 0.92 -12.33 37.14
C GLU A 93 -0.18 -11.72 36.27
N VAL A 94 0.20 -10.80 35.36
CA VAL A 94 -0.76 -10.08 34.50
C VAL A 94 -1.50 -11.04 33.59
N LYS A 95 -0.82 -12.07 33.09
CA LYS A 95 -1.41 -13.14 32.27
C LYS A 95 -2.48 -13.91 33.07
N ILE A 96 -2.16 -14.40 34.27
CA ILE A 96 -3.11 -15.11 35.14
C ILE A 96 -4.32 -14.22 35.47
N ILE A 97 -4.06 -12.97 35.86
CA ILE A 97 -5.11 -12.02 36.24
C ILE A 97 -6.03 -11.76 35.03
N ARG A 98 -5.46 -11.51 33.84
CA ARG A 98 -6.21 -11.28 32.60
C ARG A 98 -7.06 -12.48 32.22
N GLU A 99 -6.51 -13.70 32.26
CA GLU A 99 -7.25 -14.92 31.92
C GLU A 99 -8.47 -15.13 32.84
N LEU A 100 -8.30 -14.92 34.15
CA LEU A 100 -9.38 -15.06 35.13
C LEU A 100 -10.43 -13.95 35.00
N CYS A 101 -10.00 -12.68 34.84
CA CYS A 101 -10.91 -11.56 34.64
C CYS A 101 -11.74 -11.72 33.36
N LEU A 102 -11.11 -12.07 32.23
CA LEU A 102 -11.82 -12.37 30.98
C LEU A 102 -12.80 -13.54 31.15
N HIS A 103 -12.45 -14.58 31.91
CA HIS A 103 -13.35 -15.71 32.13
C HIS A 103 -14.59 -15.33 32.95
N VAL A 104 -14.42 -14.55 34.03
CA VAL A 104 -15.55 -14.05 34.84
C VAL A 104 -16.45 -13.14 34.01
N LEU A 105 -15.87 -12.15 33.32
CA LEU A 105 -16.61 -11.20 32.49
C LEU A 105 -17.32 -11.90 31.32
N TRP A 106 -16.65 -12.81 30.61
CA TRP A 106 -17.25 -13.58 29.52
C TRP A 106 -18.47 -14.40 30.00
N ASN A 107 -18.36 -15.09 31.14
CA ASN A 107 -19.48 -15.84 31.71
C ASN A 107 -20.67 -14.93 32.05
N LEU A 108 -20.44 -13.76 32.65
CA LEU A 108 -21.49 -12.79 32.95
C LEU A 108 -22.13 -12.21 31.69
N LEU A 109 -21.33 -11.74 30.74
CA LEU A 109 -21.81 -11.07 29.51
C LEU A 109 -22.51 -12.05 28.55
N SER A 110 -22.02 -13.29 28.42
CA SER A 110 -22.64 -14.30 27.55
C SER A 110 -23.86 -15.00 28.17
N ASN A 111 -24.02 -14.97 29.50
CA ASN A 111 -25.09 -15.67 30.20
C ASN A 111 -25.74 -14.85 31.34
N PRO A 112 -26.12 -13.57 31.15
CA PRO A 112 -26.44 -12.65 32.23
C PRO A 112 -27.63 -13.09 33.10
N LYS A 113 -28.57 -13.87 32.56
CA LYS A 113 -29.77 -14.37 33.26
C LYS A 113 -29.56 -15.69 34.03
N LYS A 114 -28.40 -16.37 33.90
CA LYS A 114 -28.14 -17.67 34.54
C LYS A 114 -27.41 -17.52 35.88
N VAL A 115 -28.12 -17.76 36.99
CA VAL A 115 -27.63 -17.61 38.38
C VAL A 115 -26.28 -18.29 38.64
N LYS A 116 -26.02 -19.46 38.05
CA LYS A 116 -24.76 -20.20 38.24
C LYS A 116 -23.49 -19.46 37.79
N TYR A 117 -23.60 -18.45 36.92
CA TYR A 117 -22.47 -17.60 36.49
C TYR A 117 -22.36 -16.30 37.29
N ARG A 118 -23.35 -16.03 38.15
CA ARG A 118 -23.37 -14.93 39.13
C ARG A 118 -22.84 -15.35 40.49
N GLN A 119 -22.31 -16.58 40.63
CA GLN A 119 -21.78 -17.11 41.88
C GLN A 119 -20.41 -17.73 41.61
N ILE A 120 -19.42 -17.40 42.44
CA ILE A 120 -18.07 -17.94 42.37
C ILE A 120 -17.73 -18.51 43.73
N ASN A 121 -17.58 -19.83 43.80
CA ASN A 121 -17.16 -20.50 45.03
C ASN A 121 -15.70 -20.12 45.35
N ASN A 122 -15.47 -19.58 46.55
CA ASN A 122 -14.17 -19.02 46.92
C ASN A 122 -13.09 -20.10 47.09
N GLY A 123 -13.45 -21.31 47.51
CA GLY A 123 -12.54 -22.45 47.57
C GLY A 123 -12.10 -22.94 46.17
N LEU A 124 -13.02 -22.96 45.20
CA LEU A 124 -12.69 -23.27 43.80
C LEU A 124 -11.86 -22.15 43.15
N LEU A 125 -12.17 -20.88 43.42
CA LEU A 125 -11.39 -19.74 42.95
C LEU A 125 -9.95 -19.79 43.48
N PHE A 126 -9.79 -19.99 44.79
CA PHE A 126 -8.48 -20.13 45.43
C PHE A 126 -7.68 -21.29 44.83
N ARG A 127 -8.30 -22.48 44.66
CA ARG A 127 -7.65 -23.64 44.04
C ARG A 127 -7.21 -23.36 42.59
N ASN A 128 -8.05 -22.69 41.80
CA ASN A 128 -7.74 -22.38 40.40
C ASN A 128 -6.61 -21.33 40.27
N ILE A 129 -6.63 -20.29 41.12
CA ILE A 129 -5.53 -19.31 41.20
C ILE A 129 -4.24 -20.03 41.61
N LYS A 130 -4.27 -20.83 42.69
CA LYS A 130 -3.11 -21.57 43.17
C LYS A 130 -2.50 -22.44 42.06
N ASN A 131 -3.31 -23.27 41.42
CA ASN A 131 -2.84 -24.14 40.34
C ASN A 131 -2.15 -23.36 39.20
N LYS A 132 -2.69 -22.20 38.81
CA LYS A 132 -2.08 -21.33 37.78
C LYS A 132 -0.81 -20.63 38.26
N CYS A 133 -0.77 -20.19 39.51
CA CYS A 133 0.40 -19.60 40.15
C CYS A 133 1.54 -20.62 40.25
N ASP A 134 1.24 -21.85 40.69
CA ASP A 134 2.18 -22.97 40.76
C ASP A 134 2.70 -23.35 39.35
N GLU A 135 1.81 -23.43 38.34
CA GLU A 135 2.16 -23.71 36.93
C GLU A 135 3.10 -22.64 36.33
N MET A 136 2.86 -21.36 36.60
CA MET A 136 3.63 -20.25 36.03
C MET A 136 4.74 -19.69 36.96
N LYS A 137 4.95 -20.32 38.12
CA LYS A 137 5.93 -19.92 39.16
C LYS A 137 5.76 -18.48 39.65
N VAL A 138 4.53 -18.13 40.05
CA VAL A 138 4.12 -16.80 40.51
C VAL A 138 3.65 -16.85 41.95
N GLU A 139 3.95 -15.82 42.75
CA GLU A 139 3.42 -15.72 44.12
C GLU A 139 1.89 -15.51 44.13
N MET A 140 1.21 -16.28 44.98
CA MET A 140 -0.25 -16.34 44.97
C MET A 140 -0.92 -15.08 45.56
N ASP A 141 -0.39 -14.53 46.65
CA ASP A 141 -1.07 -13.49 47.42
C ASP A 141 -1.25 -12.15 46.67
N PRO A 142 -0.27 -11.65 45.89
CA PRO A 142 -0.47 -10.48 45.04
C PRO A 142 -1.58 -10.72 44.00
N VAL A 143 -1.56 -11.87 43.31
CA VAL A 143 -2.56 -12.24 42.29
C VAL A 143 -3.95 -12.37 42.90
N LEU A 144 -4.08 -13.03 44.06
CA LEU A 144 -5.34 -13.19 44.77
C LEU A 144 -5.92 -11.86 45.24
N THR A 145 -5.07 -10.96 45.75
CA THR A 145 -5.46 -9.60 46.19
C THR A 145 -6.00 -8.80 45.02
N ILE A 146 -5.30 -8.81 43.88
CA ILE A 146 -5.72 -8.10 42.66
C ILE A 146 -7.01 -8.69 42.07
N ILE A 147 -7.18 -10.02 42.04
CA ILE A 147 -8.43 -10.65 41.60
C ILE A 147 -9.61 -10.28 42.49
N ARG A 148 -9.42 -10.25 43.82
CA ARG A 148 -10.47 -9.81 44.76
C ARG A 148 -10.86 -8.35 44.57
N HIS A 149 -9.91 -7.48 44.21
CA HIS A 149 -10.19 -6.10 43.84
C HIS A 149 -11.06 -6.03 42.57
N TYR A 150 -10.66 -6.70 41.49
CA TYR A 150 -11.42 -6.72 40.24
C TYR A 150 -12.81 -7.36 40.37
N LEU A 151 -12.97 -8.39 41.21
CA LEU A 151 -14.30 -8.95 41.50
C LEU A 151 -15.24 -7.91 42.13
N LYS A 152 -14.74 -7.11 43.09
CA LYS A 152 -15.51 -5.99 43.65
C LYS A 152 -15.81 -4.91 42.61
N GLU A 153 -14.83 -4.53 41.80
CA GLU A 153 -14.97 -3.53 40.72
C GLU A 153 -16.05 -3.94 39.71
N PHE A 154 -16.12 -5.22 39.37
CA PHE A 154 -17.18 -5.74 38.49
C PHE A 154 -18.57 -5.75 39.15
N GLY A 155 -18.66 -5.72 40.49
CA GLY A 155 -19.91 -5.74 41.26
C GLY A 155 -20.22 -7.06 41.98
N PHE A 156 -19.22 -7.93 42.24
CA PHE A 156 -19.39 -9.07 43.13
C PHE A 156 -19.23 -8.66 44.60
N GLU A 157 -20.19 -9.10 45.42
CA GLU A 157 -20.14 -9.01 46.87
C GLU A 157 -19.59 -10.32 47.45
N ASN A 158 -18.86 -10.23 48.57
CA ASN A 158 -18.44 -11.40 49.34
C ASN A 158 -19.50 -11.71 50.41
N LYS A 159 -20.04 -12.92 50.39
CA LYS A 159 -21.05 -13.40 51.34
C LYS A 159 -20.42 -13.93 52.63
N ILE A 160 -21.27 -14.09 53.65
CA ILE A 160 -20.88 -14.65 54.97
C ILE A 160 -20.30 -16.07 54.86
N ASP A 161 -20.71 -16.85 53.86
CA ASP A 161 -20.14 -18.18 53.54
C ASP A 161 -18.77 -18.11 52.81
N GLY A 162 -18.22 -16.90 52.68
CA GLY A 162 -16.98 -16.59 51.98
C GLY A 162 -17.08 -16.60 50.45
N ASN A 163 -18.20 -17.02 49.86
CA ASN A 163 -18.37 -17.09 48.41
C ASN A 163 -18.67 -15.72 47.80
N TRP A 164 -18.38 -15.55 46.52
CA TRP A 164 -18.65 -14.31 45.80
C TRP A 164 -19.97 -14.42 45.04
N SER A 165 -20.81 -13.40 45.10
CA SER A 165 -22.07 -13.34 44.36
C SER A 165 -22.34 -11.99 43.73
N TYR A 166 -22.89 -12.01 42.51
CA TYR A 166 -23.42 -10.84 41.84
C TYR A 166 -24.88 -10.62 42.25
N CYS A 167 -25.14 -9.56 43.00
CA CYS A 167 -26.48 -9.16 43.42
C CYS A 167 -27.13 -8.23 42.37
N GLY A 168 -28.45 -8.33 42.19
CA GLY A 168 -29.19 -7.48 41.24
C GLY A 168 -29.15 -7.90 39.77
N SER A 169 -29.40 -6.95 38.87
CA SER A 169 -29.26 -7.11 37.41
C SER A 169 -27.80 -6.91 36.98
N VAL A 170 -27.42 -7.50 35.83
CA VAL A 170 -26.04 -7.44 35.33
C VAL A 170 -25.91 -6.20 34.42
N PRO A 171 -25.11 -5.17 34.77
CA PRO A 171 -25.00 -3.94 34.00
C PRO A 171 -24.08 -4.16 32.78
N SER A 172 -24.67 -4.65 31.69
CA SER A 172 -23.97 -5.07 30.46
C SER A 172 -22.96 -4.05 29.95
N LEU A 173 -23.26 -2.75 30.01
CA LEU A 173 -22.38 -1.69 29.48
C LEU A 173 -21.12 -1.45 30.35
N SER A 174 -21.24 -1.53 31.68
CA SER A 174 -20.08 -1.37 32.58
C SER A 174 -19.12 -2.55 32.44
N LEU A 175 -19.66 -3.77 32.53
CA LEU A 175 -18.89 -4.99 32.36
C LEU A 175 -18.29 -5.13 30.96
N TRP A 176 -18.96 -4.61 29.92
CA TRP A 176 -18.40 -4.50 28.58
C TRP A 176 -17.15 -3.62 28.52
N LYS A 177 -17.13 -2.46 29.19
CA LYS A 177 -15.95 -1.58 29.25
C LYS A 177 -14.74 -2.31 29.84
N HIS A 178 -14.92 -2.96 31.00
CA HIS A 178 -13.87 -3.79 31.60
C HIS A 178 -13.43 -4.95 30.70
N TYR A 179 -14.36 -5.59 30.00
CA TYR A 179 -14.03 -6.67 29.05
C TYR A 179 -13.19 -6.18 27.86
N CYS A 180 -13.55 -5.01 27.32
CA CYS A 180 -12.78 -4.31 26.30
C CYS A 180 -11.40 -3.86 26.81
N GLU A 181 -11.22 -3.55 28.09
CA GLU A 181 -9.91 -3.23 28.68
C GLU A 181 -9.04 -4.48 28.84
N TRP A 182 -9.62 -5.59 29.33
CA TRP A 182 -8.89 -6.83 29.51
C TRP A 182 -8.53 -7.54 28.20
N THR A 183 -9.35 -7.43 27.16
CA THR A 183 -8.99 -7.92 25.81
C THR A 183 -7.84 -7.10 25.22
N LYS A 184 -7.85 -5.76 25.35
CA LYS A 184 -6.73 -4.89 24.91
C LYS A 184 -5.40 -5.18 25.60
N LYS A 185 -5.39 -5.80 26.79
CA LYS A 185 -4.16 -6.24 27.47
C LYS A 185 -3.52 -7.48 26.81
N GLN A 186 -4.27 -8.28 26.03
CA GLN A 186 -3.74 -9.43 25.29
C GLN A 186 -2.63 -9.00 24.31
N LEU A 187 -1.56 -9.81 24.20
CA LEU A 187 -0.36 -9.49 23.40
C LEU A 187 -0.68 -9.06 21.96
N ILE A 188 -1.70 -9.66 21.33
CA ILE A 188 -2.08 -9.33 19.95
C ILE A 188 -2.47 -7.86 19.78
N TYR A 189 -3.20 -7.27 20.74
CA TYR A 189 -3.58 -5.85 20.74
C TYR A 189 -2.38 -4.93 20.96
N LYS A 190 -1.33 -5.37 21.68
CA LYS A 190 -0.06 -4.63 21.80
C LYS A 190 0.69 -4.60 20.47
N THR A 191 0.69 -5.71 19.72
CA THR A 191 1.35 -5.82 18.42
C THR A 191 0.57 -5.21 17.25
N ASN A 192 -0.76 -5.15 17.36
CA ASN A 192 -1.66 -4.78 16.26
C ASN A 192 -2.39 -3.46 16.58
N ARG A 193 -1.75 -2.33 16.24
CA ARG A 193 -2.20 -0.95 16.60
C ARG A 193 -3.54 -0.51 15.99
N CYS A 194 -4.16 -1.33 15.15
CA CYS A 194 -5.29 -0.93 14.31
C CYS A 194 -6.43 -1.97 14.30
N VAL A 195 -6.62 -2.69 15.41
CA VAL A 195 -7.84 -3.47 15.62
C VAL A 195 -9.06 -2.54 15.52
N PRO A 196 -10.07 -2.84 14.67
CA PRO A 196 -11.29 -2.03 14.58
C PRO A 196 -11.98 -1.95 15.95
N LYS A 197 -12.49 -0.77 16.31
CA LYS A 197 -13.32 -0.59 17.52
C LYS A 197 -14.80 -0.84 17.24
N THR A 198 -15.25 -0.51 16.04
CA THR A 198 -16.60 -0.81 15.56
C THR A 198 -16.55 -1.50 14.20
N VAL A 199 -17.59 -2.28 13.91
CA VAL A 199 -17.86 -2.92 12.62
C VAL A 199 -19.37 -2.93 12.38
N PHE A 200 -19.81 -3.02 11.13
CA PHE A 200 -21.20 -3.37 10.86
C PHE A 200 -21.29 -4.87 10.60
N MET A 201 -22.20 -5.59 11.26
CA MET A 201 -22.49 -6.98 10.95
C MET A 201 -23.88 -7.09 10.30
N CYS A 202 -24.01 -7.94 9.29
CA CYS A 202 -25.32 -8.27 8.72
C CYS A 202 -26.00 -9.32 9.61
N SER A 203 -27.15 -8.99 10.18
CA SER A 203 -27.94 -9.89 11.02
C SER A 203 -29.41 -9.80 10.60
N LYS A 204 -29.98 -10.92 10.14
CA LYS A 204 -31.32 -10.98 9.52
C LYS A 204 -31.48 -9.97 8.38
N GLU A 205 -30.57 -10.02 7.41
CA GLU A 205 -30.55 -9.17 6.20
C GLU A 205 -30.41 -7.66 6.46
N LYS A 206 -30.16 -7.25 7.71
CA LYS A 206 -29.97 -5.85 8.10
C LYS A 206 -28.58 -5.63 8.67
N TRP A 207 -27.88 -4.63 8.15
CA TRP A 207 -26.63 -4.13 8.71
C TRP A 207 -26.92 -3.38 10.00
N ARG A 208 -26.14 -3.66 11.05
CA ARG A 208 -26.16 -2.95 12.34
C ARG A 208 -24.74 -2.68 12.77
N GLU A 209 -24.48 -1.53 13.38
CA GLU A 209 -23.17 -1.24 13.98
C GLU A 209 -23.04 -1.96 15.33
N TYR A 210 -21.87 -2.52 15.56
CA TYR A 210 -21.49 -3.16 16.81
C TYR A 210 -20.13 -2.63 17.26
N GLU A 211 -19.97 -2.40 18.57
CA GLU A 211 -18.63 -2.34 19.16
C GLU A 211 -18.08 -3.77 19.25
N ILE A 212 -16.81 -3.97 18.88
CA ILE A 212 -16.22 -5.31 18.70
C ILE A 212 -15.02 -5.53 19.63
N ALA A 213 -14.99 -6.69 20.26
CA ALA A 213 -13.86 -7.19 21.04
C ALA A 213 -13.49 -8.60 20.59
N PHE A 214 -12.21 -8.83 20.29
CA PHE A 214 -11.67 -10.16 20.04
C PHE A 214 -11.13 -10.71 21.34
N ASP A 215 -11.77 -11.76 21.85
CA ASP A 215 -11.23 -12.49 22.97
C ASP A 215 -10.52 -13.74 22.47
N TYR A 216 -9.19 -13.62 22.37
CA TYR A 216 -8.35 -14.76 22.03
C TYR A 216 -8.46 -15.87 23.08
N GLN A 217 -8.65 -15.59 24.37
CA GLN A 217 -8.73 -16.62 25.41
C GLN A 217 -9.87 -17.60 25.15
N HIS A 218 -11.03 -17.08 24.77
CA HIS A 218 -12.23 -17.88 24.47
C HIS A 218 -12.37 -18.19 22.96
N ARG A 219 -11.45 -17.70 22.11
CA ARG A 219 -11.49 -17.80 20.63
C ARG A 219 -12.83 -17.31 20.06
N THR A 220 -13.28 -16.16 20.54
CA THR A 220 -14.63 -15.62 20.32
C THR A 220 -14.58 -14.14 19.92
N ILE A 221 -15.39 -13.76 18.93
CA ILE A 221 -15.69 -12.35 18.66
C ILE A 221 -16.92 -11.98 19.48
N MET A 222 -16.76 -10.98 20.34
CA MET A 222 -17.86 -10.41 21.12
C MET A 222 -18.29 -9.10 20.47
N LEU A 223 -19.59 -8.90 20.36
CA LEU A 223 -20.23 -7.80 19.65
C LEU A 223 -21.28 -7.14 20.54
N LEU A 224 -21.10 -5.88 20.90
CA LEU A 224 -22.10 -5.09 21.62
C LEU A 224 -22.92 -4.27 20.61
N ASN A 225 -24.22 -4.58 20.49
CA ASN A 225 -25.15 -3.82 19.67
C ASN A 225 -25.53 -2.51 20.38
N LYS A 226 -25.19 -1.36 19.78
CA LYS A 226 -25.61 -0.04 20.26
C LYS A 226 -26.91 0.37 19.54
N LEU A 227 -28.04 -0.06 20.06
CA LEU A 227 -29.35 0.42 19.59
C LEU A 227 -29.62 1.80 20.20
N ASN A 228 -29.68 2.82 19.33
CA ASN A 228 -30.16 4.19 19.54
C ASN A 228 -30.15 4.71 20.98
N GLU A 229 -29.13 5.52 21.31
CA GLU A 229 -29.00 6.24 22.59
C GLU A 229 -30.10 7.32 22.80
N GLU A 230 -30.94 7.61 21.79
CA GLU A 230 -31.81 8.81 21.75
C GLU A 230 -33.31 8.61 22.08
N LYS A 231 -33.75 7.47 22.66
CA LYS A 231 -35.16 7.34 23.12
C LYS A 231 -35.32 6.73 24.52
N ASP A 232 -35.84 7.58 25.40
CA ASP A 232 -36.47 7.33 26.70
C ASP A 232 -35.59 6.68 27.79
N GLU A 233 -35.21 7.51 28.77
CA GLU A 233 -34.36 7.24 29.94
C GLU A 233 -34.95 6.25 30.97
N LYS A 234 -36.13 5.65 30.71
CA LYS A 234 -36.87 4.84 31.69
C LYS A 234 -36.76 3.32 31.54
N GLU A 235 -36.05 2.82 30.54
CA GLU A 235 -35.79 1.38 30.35
C GLU A 235 -34.34 1.12 29.86
N GLU A 236 -33.34 1.37 30.71
CA GLU A 236 -31.93 1.31 30.30
C GLU A 236 -31.29 -0.10 30.25
N GLN A 237 -31.85 -1.11 30.92
CA GLN A 237 -31.10 -2.35 31.20
C GLN A 237 -31.31 -3.50 30.19
N ASP A 238 -32.44 -3.57 29.47
CA ASP A 238 -32.69 -4.62 28.44
C ASP A 238 -32.32 -4.19 27.00
N LYS A 239 -31.86 -2.94 26.76
CA LYS A 239 -31.51 -2.42 25.41
C LYS A 239 -30.16 -2.94 24.88
N PHE A 240 -29.19 -3.25 25.74
CA PHE A 240 -27.84 -3.67 25.34
C PHE A 240 -27.72 -5.17 25.07
N LYS A 241 -27.86 -5.56 23.80
CA LYS A 241 -27.67 -6.96 23.38
C LYS A 241 -26.21 -7.23 23.01
N ILE A 242 -25.59 -8.17 23.72
CA ILE A 242 -24.28 -8.73 23.38
C ILE A 242 -24.46 -10.02 22.59
N GLU A 243 -23.72 -10.16 21.50
CA GLU A 243 -23.68 -11.35 20.65
C GLU A 243 -22.25 -11.92 20.67
N ALA A 244 -22.13 -13.25 20.73
CA ALA A 244 -20.87 -13.97 20.80
C ALA A 244 -20.74 -14.93 19.61
N LEU A 245 -19.72 -14.73 18.78
CA LEU A 245 -19.42 -15.57 17.63
C LEU A 245 -18.21 -16.44 17.94
N GLN A 246 -18.45 -17.74 18.11
CA GLN A 246 -17.39 -18.72 18.38
C GLN A 246 -16.60 -18.95 17.08
N VAL A 247 -15.47 -18.28 16.93
CA VAL A 247 -14.66 -18.35 15.70
C VAL A 247 -13.70 -19.53 15.71
N GLY A 248 -13.15 -19.92 16.87
CA GLY A 248 -12.23 -21.06 17.01
C GLY A 248 -12.54 -21.94 18.21
N ASN A 249 -11.70 -22.95 18.48
CA ASN A 249 -11.90 -23.89 19.60
C ASN A 249 -11.09 -23.46 20.85
N PRO A 250 -11.73 -23.03 21.96
CA PRO A 250 -11.04 -22.57 23.16
C PRO A 250 -10.32 -23.68 23.94
N ARG A 251 -10.60 -24.97 23.64
CA ARG A 251 -9.91 -26.11 24.26
C ARG A 251 -8.63 -26.52 23.52
N LYS A 252 -8.35 -25.95 22.35
CA LYS A 252 -7.07 -26.18 21.66
C LYS A 252 -6.04 -25.15 22.12
N SER A 253 -4.87 -25.63 22.52
CA SER A 253 -3.69 -24.79 22.80
C SER A 253 -3.14 -24.09 21.55
N SER A 254 -3.45 -24.60 20.35
CA SER A 254 -3.13 -23.93 19.08
C SER A 254 -3.71 -22.52 19.07
N LEU A 255 -2.87 -21.52 18.75
CA LEU A 255 -3.36 -20.17 18.50
C LEU A 255 -4.43 -20.16 17.39
N GLU A 256 -4.32 -21.09 16.42
CA GLU A 256 -5.23 -21.30 15.29
C GLU A 256 -6.72 -21.16 15.61
N VAL A 257 -7.33 -20.16 14.97
CA VAL A 257 -8.79 -19.96 15.01
C VAL A 257 -9.50 -20.84 13.97
N ASN A 258 -8.81 -21.30 12.91
CA ASN A 258 -9.35 -22.17 11.85
C ASN A 258 -10.63 -21.62 11.18
N VAL A 259 -10.64 -20.31 10.90
CA VAL A 259 -11.76 -19.58 10.28
C VAL A 259 -11.60 -19.54 8.77
N HIS A 260 -12.66 -19.84 8.03
CA HIS A 260 -12.72 -19.49 6.61
C HIS A 260 -12.94 -17.99 6.46
N ILE A 261 -12.00 -17.28 5.84
CA ILE A 261 -12.12 -15.83 5.59
C ILE A 261 -12.24 -15.58 4.09
N GLN A 262 -13.30 -14.89 3.71
CA GLN A 262 -13.53 -14.36 2.37
C GLN A 262 -13.69 -12.85 2.46
N TRP A 263 -13.13 -12.10 1.53
CA TRP A 263 -13.33 -10.65 1.47
C TRP A 263 -14.27 -10.33 0.29
N TYR A 264 -15.06 -9.27 0.38
CA TYR A 264 -15.75 -8.67 -0.77
C TYR A 264 -15.81 -7.14 -0.62
N ASN A 265 -16.28 -6.44 -1.66
CA ASN A 265 -16.67 -5.04 -1.54
C ASN A 265 -18.19 -5.00 -1.73
N ASN A 266 -18.88 -4.25 -0.88
CA ASN A 266 -20.32 -4.02 -0.98
C ASN A 266 -20.57 -2.60 -1.49
N PHE A 267 -21.57 -2.47 -2.36
CA PHE A 267 -21.88 -1.25 -3.10
C PHE A 267 -23.34 -0.80 -2.87
N ASP A 268 -24.02 -1.29 -1.83
CA ASP A 268 -25.43 -0.95 -1.58
C ASP A 268 -25.60 0.57 -1.35
N ASP A 269 -24.61 1.18 -0.68
CA ASP A 269 -24.55 2.60 -0.35
C ASP A 269 -23.81 3.45 -1.41
N ILE A 270 -23.65 2.95 -2.64
CA ILE A 270 -22.92 3.65 -3.72
C ILE A 270 -23.58 4.98 -4.12
N ALA A 271 -24.88 5.14 -3.86
CA ALA A 271 -25.59 6.41 -4.00
C ALA A 271 -24.94 7.52 -3.15
N ASN A 272 -24.43 7.17 -1.96
CA ASN A 272 -23.70 8.06 -1.06
C ASN A 272 -22.19 8.12 -1.36
N CYS A 273 -21.75 7.50 -2.46
CA CYS A 273 -20.34 7.30 -2.82
C CYS A 273 -19.54 6.50 -1.79
N ILE A 274 -20.21 5.58 -1.08
CA ILE A 274 -19.60 4.69 -0.09
C ILE A 274 -19.44 3.29 -0.71
N LYS A 275 -18.20 2.79 -0.69
CA LYS A 275 -17.85 1.40 -1.01
C LYS A 275 -17.38 0.75 0.28
N TRP A 276 -18.12 -0.22 0.80
CA TRP A 276 -17.78 -0.88 2.06
C TRP A 276 -16.80 -2.04 1.84
N PRO A 277 -15.61 -2.00 2.45
CA PRO A 277 -14.70 -3.14 2.48
C PRO A 277 -15.26 -4.21 3.42
N CYS A 278 -15.76 -5.30 2.85
CA CYS A 278 -16.46 -6.34 3.59
C CYS A 278 -15.65 -7.62 3.75
N LEU A 279 -15.95 -8.40 4.78
CA LEU A 279 -15.48 -9.77 4.92
C LEU A 279 -16.58 -10.72 5.38
N ILE A 280 -16.41 -12.01 5.10
CA ILE A 280 -17.27 -13.11 5.48
C ILE A 280 -16.41 -14.09 6.28
N LEU A 281 -16.82 -14.39 7.51
CA LEU A 281 -16.24 -15.44 8.34
C LEU A 281 -17.12 -16.68 8.31
N ASN A 282 -16.52 -17.87 8.14
CA ASN A 282 -17.18 -19.18 8.11
C ASN A 282 -18.42 -19.23 7.20
N HIS A 283 -18.31 -18.59 6.02
CA HIS A 283 -19.37 -18.46 5.00
C HIS A 283 -20.70 -17.83 5.49
N SER A 284 -20.76 -17.33 6.72
CA SER A 284 -22.03 -17.05 7.44
C SER A 284 -22.08 -15.67 8.09
N TRP A 285 -20.95 -15.17 8.60
CA TRP A 285 -20.90 -13.89 9.32
C TRP A 285 -20.32 -12.79 8.43
N HIS A 286 -21.20 -11.94 7.91
CA HIS A 286 -20.84 -10.84 7.01
C HIS A 286 -20.58 -9.56 7.81
N PHE A 287 -19.44 -8.93 7.56
CA PHE A 287 -19.01 -7.68 8.19
C PHE A 287 -18.68 -6.61 7.14
N ARG A 288 -19.02 -5.34 7.41
CA ARG A 288 -18.43 -4.15 6.78
C ARG A 288 -17.45 -3.53 7.78
N ALA A 289 -16.25 -3.18 7.33
CA ALA A 289 -15.30 -2.34 8.08
C ALA A 289 -15.29 -0.92 7.50
N ASN A 290 -14.81 0.08 8.23
CA ASN A 290 -14.85 1.48 7.76
C ASN A 290 -13.87 1.75 6.61
N ASN A 291 -12.83 0.92 6.46
CA ASN A 291 -11.83 1.03 5.39
C ASN A 291 -11.13 -0.32 5.15
N SER A 292 -10.37 -0.42 4.06
CA SER A 292 -9.70 -1.66 3.63
C SER A 292 -8.60 -2.11 4.62
N ILE A 293 -8.01 -1.17 5.35
CA ILE A 293 -6.99 -1.40 6.37
C ILE A 293 -7.64 -2.05 7.60
N GLU A 294 -8.78 -1.53 8.08
CA GLU A 294 -9.57 -2.13 9.15
C GLU A 294 -10.09 -3.53 8.78
N ARG A 295 -10.58 -3.73 7.54
CA ARG A 295 -10.93 -5.08 7.05
C ARG A 295 -9.75 -6.05 7.15
N ARG A 296 -8.56 -5.60 6.73
CA ARG A 296 -7.34 -6.42 6.80
C ARG A 296 -6.98 -6.75 8.24
N TYR A 297 -7.03 -5.79 9.16
CA TYR A 297 -6.75 -6.07 10.56
C TYR A 297 -7.79 -7.00 11.20
N LEU A 298 -9.07 -6.85 10.86
CA LEU A 298 -10.14 -7.76 11.27
C LEU A 298 -9.90 -9.20 10.78
N SER A 299 -9.47 -9.34 9.53
CA SER A 299 -9.03 -10.61 8.93
C SER A 299 -7.83 -11.21 9.65
N ASN A 300 -6.81 -10.40 9.96
CA ASN A 300 -5.60 -10.84 10.64
C ASN A 300 -5.84 -11.24 12.11
N LEU A 301 -6.95 -10.82 12.74
CA LEU A 301 -7.38 -11.30 14.06
C LEU A 301 -8.10 -12.66 14.00
N CYS A 302 -8.48 -13.12 12.81
CA CYS A 302 -9.09 -14.43 12.58
C CYS A 302 -8.09 -15.45 11.99
N ALA A 303 -6.99 -14.96 11.40
CA ALA A 303 -5.91 -15.78 10.87
C ALA A 303 -4.78 -15.89 11.90
N VAL A 304 -4.33 -17.10 12.17
CA VAL A 304 -3.14 -17.32 13.00
C VAL A 304 -2.00 -17.70 12.09
N ASP A 305 -1.27 -16.66 11.71
CA ASP A 305 0.14 -16.52 11.99
C ASP A 305 0.47 -15.03 11.80
N LYS A 306 1.72 -14.61 12.08
CA LYS A 306 2.26 -13.39 11.46
C LYS A 306 2.40 -13.51 9.93
N ILE A 307 2.02 -14.65 9.33
CA ILE A 307 1.88 -14.79 7.89
C ILE A 307 0.71 -13.90 7.45
N ILE A 308 1.06 -12.78 6.82
CA ILE A 308 0.11 -11.87 6.17
C ILE A 308 -0.48 -12.58 4.94
N TYR A 309 -1.52 -13.38 5.14
CA TYR A 309 -2.25 -14.03 4.06
C TYR A 309 -3.10 -13.02 3.29
N TYR A 310 -2.58 -12.55 2.16
CA TYR A 310 -3.40 -12.09 1.03
C TYR A 310 -3.59 -13.26 0.07
N VAL A 311 -4.77 -13.89 0.08
CA VAL A 311 -5.16 -14.90 -0.92
C VAL A 311 -6.56 -14.59 -1.43
N ALA A 312 -6.67 -14.30 -2.72
CA ALA A 312 -7.91 -14.22 -3.47
C ALA A 312 -7.77 -15.13 -4.69
N SER A 313 -8.75 -16.03 -4.86
CA SER A 313 -9.02 -16.92 -5.99
C SER A 313 -7.83 -17.36 -6.88
N VAL A 314 -7.39 -18.59 -6.69
CA VAL A 314 -6.77 -19.43 -7.74
C VAL A 314 -7.83 -20.40 -8.25
N LEU A 315 -8.12 -20.40 -9.56
CA LEU A 315 -8.92 -21.45 -10.19
C LEU A 315 -8.08 -22.73 -10.35
N GLN A 316 -8.72 -23.89 -10.15
CA GLN A 316 -8.04 -25.19 -10.17
C GLN A 316 -7.68 -25.64 -11.59
N GLN A 317 -6.50 -26.28 -11.76
CA GLN A 317 -6.47 -27.72 -12.14
C GLN A 317 -5.10 -28.40 -11.86
N GLN A 318 -5.21 -29.61 -11.28
CA GLN A 318 -4.32 -30.79 -11.19
C GLN A 318 -2.76 -30.73 -11.17
N GLN A 319 -2.22 -31.27 -10.06
CA GLN A 319 -0.92 -31.97 -9.86
C GLN A 319 0.40 -31.15 -10.02
N GLN A 320 1.51 -31.43 -9.31
CA GLN A 320 2.00 -32.69 -8.70
C GLN A 320 2.48 -32.56 -7.21
N SER A 321 3.18 -33.58 -6.70
CA SER A 321 3.11 -34.06 -5.30
C SER A 321 3.77 -33.21 -4.19
N THR A 322 4.83 -32.45 -4.46
CA THR A 322 5.58 -31.74 -3.39
C THR A 322 4.76 -30.60 -2.76
N LYS A 323 4.01 -29.86 -3.59
CA LYS A 323 3.13 -28.76 -3.15
C LYS A 323 1.97 -29.25 -2.28
N LYS A 324 1.54 -30.51 -2.45
CA LYS A 324 0.53 -31.15 -1.57
C LYS A 324 1.06 -31.34 -0.15
N LYS A 325 2.33 -31.74 0.06
CA LYS A 325 2.89 -31.92 1.40
C LYS A 325 3.06 -30.61 2.17
N PHE A 326 3.42 -29.53 1.49
CA PHE A 326 3.52 -28.19 2.12
C PHE A 326 2.12 -27.65 2.52
N ILE A 327 1.14 -27.77 1.61
CA ILE A 327 -0.28 -27.40 1.81
C ILE A 327 -1.05 -28.40 2.70
N SER A 328 -0.43 -29.51 3.14
CA SER A 328 -1.02 -30.45 4.11
C SER A 328 -0.28 -30.49 5.46
N HIS A 329 0.89 -29.88 5.57
CA HIS A 329 1.57 -29.69 6.87
C HIS A 329 1.07 -28.43 7.56
N PHE A 330 0.90 -27.34 6.81
CA PHE A 330 0.00 -26.26 7.18
C PHE A 330 -1.40 -26.64 6.71
N ASN A 331 -2.43 -26.58 7.57
CA ASN A 331 -3.83 -26.88 7.21
C ASN A 331 -4.45 -25.76 6.33
N ILE A 332 -3.80 -25.42 5.22
CA ILE A 332 -4.30 -24.46 4.23
C ILE A 332 -5.40 -25.16 3.44
N ASN A 333 -6.60 -25.13 4.01
CA ASN A 333 -7.76 -25.80 3.46
C ASN A 333 -8.02 -25.27 2.04
N ARG A 334 -7.95 -26.13 1.03
CA ARG A 334 -7.88 -25.73 -0.39
C ARG A 334 -9.17 -25.06 -0.92
N SER A 335 -10.25 -25.14 -0.16
CA SER A 335 -11.53 -24.46 -0.39
C SER A 335 -11.55 -23.01 0.12
N SER A 336 -10.56 -22.55 0.91
CA SER A 336 -10.56 -21.24 1.59
C SER A 336 -10.27 -20.02 0.71
N ILE A 337 -10.47 -20.11 -0.61
CA ILE A 337 -9.81 -19.22 -1.59
C ILE A 337 -10.87 -18.56 -2.49
N HIS A 338 -11.78 -17.78 -1.91
CA HIS A 338 -12.80 -17.01 -2.65
C HIS A 338 -12.86 -15.53 -2.23
N SER A 339 -12.69 -14.64 -3.23
CA SER A 339 -12.75 -13.16 -3.29
C SER A 339 -11.91 -12.34 -2.27
N VAL A 340 -11.24 -11.26 -2.69
CA VAL A 340 -11.85 -9.95 -3.03
C VAL A 340 -11.59 -9.42 -4.44
N SER A 341 -12.52 -8.58 -4.89
CA SER A 341 -12.45 -7.58 -5.97
C SER A 341 -11.41 -7.83 -7.06
N HIS A 342 -11.81 -8.65 -8.04
CA HIS A 342 -11.30 -8.63 -9.40
C HIS A 342 -9.78 -8.40 -9.46
N GLY A 343 -9.04 -9.38 -8.98
CA GLY A 343 -7.59 -9.33 -8.86
C GLY A 343 -7.03 -10.75 -8.85
N GLN A 344 -6.16 -11.09 -9.79
CA GLN A 344 -5.29 -12.25 -9.66
C GLN A 344 -4.13 -11.90 -8.73
N ILE A 345 -3.86 -12.75 -7.73
CA ILE A 345 -2.71 -12.60 -6.84
C ILE A 345 -1.56 -13.46 -7.34
N MET A 346 -0.42 -12.81 -7.50
CA MET A 346 0.86 -13.39 -7.86
C MET A 346 1.71 -13.51 -6.60
N VAL A 347 1.72 -14.67 -5.95
CA VAL A 347 2.52 -14.87 -4.73
C VAL A 347 3.92 -15.36 -5.08
N TYR A 348 4.92 -14.53 -4.77
CA TYR A 348 6.34 -14.87 -4.84
C TYR A 348 6.84 -15.22 -3.43
N ILE A 349 6.95 -16.51 -3.13
CA ILE A 349 7.75 -16.93 -1.98
C ILE A 349 9.21 -16.75 -2.39
N ASN A 350 9.80 -15.64 -1.95
CA ASN A 350 11.16 -15.26 -2.32
C ASN A 350 12.16 -16.07 -1.47
N GLU A 351 12.31 -17.35 -1.78
CA GLU A 351 13.27 -18.25 -1.14
C GLU A 351 14.71 -17.84 -1.50
N THR A 352 15.27 -16.86 -0.78
CA THR A 352 16.69 -16.51 -0.85
C THR A 352 17.54 -17.49 -0.03
N PHE A 353 17.38 -18.79 -0.26
CA PHE A 353 18.21 -19.85 0.31
C PHE A 353 18.36 -21.02 -0.67
N ASP A 354 19.57 -21.53 -0.76
CA ASP A 354 19.98 -22.52 -1.77
C ASP A 354 19.11 -23.78 -1.82
N THR A 355 18.69 -24.12 -3.04
CA THR A 355 18.21 -25.43 -3.49
C THR A 355 17.01 -26.04 -2.74
N LEU A 356 15.90 -26.25 -3.46
CA LEU A 356 14.80 -27.11 -3.02
C LEU A 356 15.24 -28.58 -2.92
N THR A 357 15.83 -28.95 -1.79
CA THR A 357 15.84 -30.33 -1.31
C THR A 357 14.55 -30.61 -0.54
N ASN A 358 14.04 -31.85 -0.61
CA ASN A 358 12.75 -32.29 -0.03
C ASN A 358 12.73 -32.35 1.52
N SER A 359 13.52 -31.53 2.21
CA SER A 359 13.63 -31.49 3.66
C SER A 359 12.43 -30.78 4.31
N THR A 360 11.90 -31.35 5.40
CA THR A 360 10.89 -30.70 6.24
C THR A 360 11.48 -29.46 6.93
N LEU A 361 10.65 -28.49 7.34
CA LEU A 361 11.08 -27.34 8.13
C LEU A 361 11.81 -27.78 9.41
N HIS A 362 11.33 -28.85 10.06
CA HIS A 362 12.05 -29.49 11.16
C HIS A 362 13.49 -29.90 10.78
N ASN A 363 13.70 -30.56 9.64
CA ASN A 363 15.04 -30.94 9.21
C ASN A 363 15.93 -29.75 8.83
N LYS A 364 15.36 -28.64 8.34
CA LYS A 364 16.10 -27.40 8.08
C LYS A 364 16.49 -26.66 9.37
N TYR A 365 15.64 -26.69 10.40
CA TYR A 365 15.78 -25.83 11.58
C TYR A 365 16.19 -26.52 12.88
N LYS A 366 16.19 -27.86 12.96
CA LYS A 366 16.63 -28.61 14.16
C LYS A 366 18.06 -28.33 14.63
N HIS A 367 18.89 -27.71 13.79
CA HIS A 367 20.26 -27.32 14.09
C HIS A 367 20.38 -25.86 14.58
N ILE A 368 19.30 -25.07 14.53
CA ILE A 368 19.28 -23.70 15.04
C ILE A 368 19.05 -23.74 16.56
N PRO A 369 19.85 -23.03 17.37
CA PRO A 369 19.61 -22.88 18.80
C PRO A 369 18.17 -22.43 19.10
N HIS A 370 17.58 -23.01 20.15
CA HIS A 370 16.19 -22.77 20.55
C HIS A 370 15.10 -23.31 19.61
N PHE A 371 15.39 -24.11 18.58
CA PHE A 371 14.35 -24.93 17.92
C PHE A 371 13.79 -25.98 18.92
N PRO A 372 12.47 -26.23 18.99
CA PRO A 372 11.37 -25.69 18.17
C PRO A 372 10.74 -24.39 18.72
N ALA A 373 11.25 -23.83 19.81
CA ALA A 373 10.73 -22.62 20.47
C ALA A 373 11.03 -21.30 19.73
N MET A 374 11.77 -21.32 18.62
CA MET A 374 12.04 -20.14 17.81
C MET A 374 10.79 -19.63 17.08
N GLN A 375 10.56 -18.31 17.08
CA GLN A 375 9.53 -17.69 16.26
C GLN A 375 10.07 -17.43 14.84
N ALA A 376 9.52 -18.12 13.85
CA ALA A 376 9.82 -17.88 12.44
C ALA A 376 8.91 -16.78 11.86
N ASP A 377 9.47 -15.61 11.55
CA ASP A 377 8.78 -14.57 10.81
C ASP A 377 8.92 -14.84 9.29
N TRP A 378 7.79 -14.89 8.56
CA TRP A 378 7.74 -15.14 7.12
C TRP A 378 7.32 -13.89 6.35
N GLU A 379 8.18 -13.41 5.43
CA GLU A 379 7.81 -12.36 4.49
C GLU A 379 7.21 -12.97 3.21
N ILE A 380 5.90 -12.80 2.99
CA ILE A 380 5.27 -13.14 1.71
C ILE A 380 5.29 -11.91 0.81
N LYS A 381 6.03 -11.97 -0.30
CA LYS A 381 5.96 -10.98 -1.38
C LYS A 381 4.87 -11.40 -2.35
N TYR A 382 4.03 -10.46 -2.75
CA TYR A 382 3.01 -10.70 -3.75
C TYR A 382 2.83 -9.48 -4.64
N GLU A 383 2.34 -9.71 -5.85
CA GLU A 383 1.87 -8.67 -6.77
C GLU A 383 0.40 -8.93 -7.15
N PHE A 384 -0.30 -7.88 -7.59
CA PHE A 384 -1.72 -7.95 -7.95
C PHE A 384 -1.92 -7.55 -9.41
N VAL A 385 -2.76 -8.28 -10.12
CA VAL A 385 -3.18 -7.95 -11.49
C VAL A 385 -4.70 -7.88 -11.57
N VAL A 386 -5.22 -6.73 -12.00
CA VAL A 386 -6.64 -6.53 -12.30
C VAL A 386 -7.00 -7.37 -13.54
N PRO A 387 -8.01 -8.26 -13.53
CA PRO A 387 -8.46 -9.03 -14.69
C PRO A 387 -8.92 -8.13 -15.82
N TYR A 388 -8.82 -8.64 -17.05
CA TYR A 388 -9.10 -7.90 -18.27
C TYR A 388 -10.45 -7.17 -18.25
N GLU A 389 -11.50 -7.85 -17.80
CA GLU A 389 -12.88 -7.33 -17.69
C GLU A 389 -13.04 -6.11 -16.76
N ARG A 390 -12.08 -5.81 -15.88
CA ARG A 390 -12.09 -4.63 -14.98
C ARG A 390 -11.03 -3.60 -15.33
N THR A 391 -10.49 -3.69 -16.55
CA THR A 391 -9.58 -2.71 -17.10
C THR A 391 -10.22 -1.84 -18.17
N ILE A 392 -9.61 -0.69 -18.41
CA ILE A 392 -9.93 0.21 -19.52
C ILE A 392 -8.81 0.16 -20.57
N GLY A 393 -9.17 0.39 -21.83
CA GLY A 393 -8.18 0.59 -22.89
C GLY A 393 -7.51 1.95 -22.75
N THR A 394 -6.33 2.12 -23.36
CA THR A 394 -5.66 3.44 -23.38
C THR A 394 -6.17 4.34 -24.50
N GLU A 395 -6.86 3.79 -25.50
CA GLU A 395 -7.36 4.51 -26.67
C GLU A 395 -8.68 5.25 -26.43
N ARG A 396 -8.79 6.44 -27.04
CA ARG A 396 -9.91 7.40 -26.93
C ARG A 396 -11.30 6.79 -27.21
N ASN A 397 -11.39 5.85 -28.15
CA ASN A 397 -12.65 5.23 -28.56
C ASN A 397 -13.20 4.22 -27.52
N SER A 398 -12.40 3.80 -26.55
CA SER A 398 -12.79 2.82 -25.52
C SER A 398 -13.37 3.44 -24.23
N VAL A 399 -13.47 4.78 -24.17
CA VAL A 399 -13.80 5.53 -22.97
C VAL A 399 -15.13 6.29 -23.15
N PRO A 400 -16.22 5.85 -22.50
CA PRO A 400 -17.48 6.60 -22.44
C PRO A 400 -17.26 8.03 -21.90
N LYS A 401 -17.72 9.03 -22.67
CA LYS A 401 -17.73 10.42 -22.21
C LYS A 401 -18.80 10.60 -21.13
N ILE A 402 -18.45 11.29 -20.04
CA ILE A 402 -19.46 11.80 -19.10
C ILE A 402 -20.32 12.82 -19.86
N ILE A 403 -21.65 12.72 -19.69
CA ILE A 403 -22.63 13.59 -20.35
C ILE A 403 -22.28 15.05 -20.06
N SER A 404 -22.09 15.83 -21.13
CA SER A 404 -21.58 17.19 -21.12
C SER A 404 -22.65 18.20 -20.70
N ASN A 405 -23.02 18.20 -19.42
CA ASN A 405 -23.77 19.28 -18.79
C ASN A 405 -22.88 20.07 -17.83
N GLU A 406 -22.02 20.91 -18.41
CA GLU A 406 -21.73 22.29 -17.99
C GLU A 406 -20.53 22.82 -18.81
N ASN A 407 -20.58 24.11 -19.20
CA ASN A 407 -19.53 24.78 -19.97
C ASN A 407 -18.31 25.11 -19.12
N ILE A 408 -17.68 24.11 -18.51
CA ILE A 408 -16.36 24.28 -17.89
C ILE A 408 -15.31 24.15 -18.99
N GLY A 409 -15.09 25.25 -19.71
CA GLY A 409 -13.96 25.40 -20.63
C GLY A 409 -12.64 25.45 -19.88
N ILE A 410 -12.17 24.31 -19.37
CA ILE A 410 -10.85 24.16 -18.76
C ILE A 410 -9.82 24.21 -19.89
N SER A 411 -9.31 25.42 -20.19
CA SER A 411 -8.01 25.53 -20.84
C SER A 411 -6.96 24.87 -19.95
N ALA A 412 -6.00 24.18 -20.56
CA ALA A 412 -4.90 23.59 -19.80
C ALA A 412 -4.16 24.71 -19.05
N ILE A 413 -4.23 24.69 -17.72
CA ILE A 413 -3.65 25.74 -16.88
C ILE A 413 -2.14 25.80 -17.15
N GLU A 414 -1.66 26.94 -17.63
CA GLU A 414 -0.26 27.12 -17.98
C GLU A 414 0.63 27.01 -16.73
N LYS A 415 1.59 26.08 -16.76
CA LYS A 415 2.54 25.85 -15.67
C LYS A 415 3.86 26.56 -15.98
N PRO A 416 4.50 27.21 -14.99
CA PRO A 416 5.78 27.88 -15.19
C PRO A 416 6.91 26.89 -15.52
N GLY A 417 7.97 27.39 -16.17
CA GLY A 417 9.15 26.61 -16.58
C GLY A 417 9.83 25.85 -15.42
N PHE A 418 10.40 24.68 -15.71
CA PHE A 418 10.56 23.58 -14.76
C PHE A 418 11.95 22.90 -14.76
N HIS A 419 12.40 22.40 -13.60
CA HIS A 419 13.56 21.51 -13.43
C HIS A 419 13.26 20.33 -12.44
N PRO A 420 13.84 19.10 -12.60
CA PRO A 420 13.14 17.86 -12.20
C PRO A 420 13.68 16.89 -11.09
N PHE A 421 14.72 17.12 -10.23
CA PHE A 421 15.17 16.12 -9.20
C PHE A 421 15.47 16.70 -7.77
N LEU A 422 15.16 16.15 -6.57
CA LEU A 422 14.33 15.02 -6.07
C LEU A 422 14.19 15.01 -4.48
N TYR A 423 13.02 14.84 -3.80
CA TYR A 423 12.95 14.41 -2.35
C TYR A 423 11.63 13.74 -1.81
N LYS A 424 11.55 13.50 -0.48
CA LYS A 424 10.92 12.36 0.25
C LYS A 424 10.22 12.70 1.60
N THR A 425 9.04 12.10 1.93
CA THR A 425 8.52 11.74 3.31
C THR A 425 7.09 11.10 3.32
N GLN A 426 6.60 10.56 4.46
CA GLN A 426 5.27 9.93 4.69
C GLN A 426 4.64 10.29 6.08
N GLN A 427 3.29 10.23 6.25
CA GLN A 427 2.57 9.48 7.34
C GLN A 427 1.00 9.68 7.37
N PRO A 428 0.21 8.81 8.06
CA PRO A 428 -1.26 8.67 7.92
C PRO A 428 -2.12 9.08 9.16
N ILE A 429 -3.47 8.95 9.28
CA ILE A 429 -4.71 9.04 8.46
C ILE A 429 -5.92 9.02 9.45
N LYS A 430 -6.89 9.95 9.37
CA LYS A 430 -8.33 9.65 9.59
C LYS A 430 -9.25 10.75 9.04
N ASN A 431 -10.22 10.38 8.20
CA ASN A 431 -11.10 11.29 7.44
C ASN A 431 -10.38 12.07 6.31
N GLU A 432 -9.82 11.30 5.37
CA GLU A 432 -8.98 11.71 4.25
C GLU A 432 -9.45 12.93 3.46
N LEU A 433 -10.76 13.01 3.22
CA LEU A 433 -11.33 14.10 2.42
C LEU A 433 -11.32 15.41 3.20
N LYS A 434 -11.57 15.38 4.53
CA LYS A 434 -11.36 16.57 5.38
C LYS A 434 -9.90 16.98 5.40
N HIS A 435 -8.96 16.03 5.54
CA HIS A 435 -7.52 16.33 5.50
C HIS A 435 -7.09 17.00 4.19
N LEU A 436 -7.52 16.49 3.03
CA LEU A 436 -7.22 17.08 1.73
C LEU A 436 -7.78 18.50 1.61
N LEU A 437 -9.07 18.69 1.91
CA LEU A 437 -9.70 20.01 1.75
C LEU A 437 -9.18 21.03 2.78
N HIS A 438 -8.89 20.61 4.00
CA HIS A 438 -8.26 21.44 5.03
C HIS A 438 -6.88 21.93 4.58
N GLU A 439 -6.03 21.03 4.06
CA GLU A 439 -4.71 21.40 3.51
C GLU A 439 -4.82 22.40 2.35
N VAL A 440 -5.82 22.26 1.47
CA VAL A 440 -6.02 23.23 0.37
C VAL A 440 -6.48 24.59 0.90
N ILE A 441 -7.37 24.63 1.90
CA ILE A 441 -7.83 25.88 2.53
C ILE A 441 -6.69 26.55 3.32
N SER A 442 -5.89 25.80 4.07
CA SER A 442 -4.76 26.33 4.86
C SER A 442 -3.65 26.91 3.97
N ASN A 443 -3.47 26.37 2.76
CA ASN A 443 -2.57 26.95 1.75
C ASN A 443 -3.18 28.14 1.00
N GLY A 444 -4.39 28.58 1.32
CA GLY A 444 -5.04 29.77 0.76
C GLY A 444 -5.94 29.53 -0.46
N TYR A 445 -6.20 28.27 -0.83
CA TYR A 445 -6.90 27.91 -2.07
C TYR A 445 -8.38 27.51 -1.88
N LEU A 446 -9.08 28.17 -0.95
CA LEU A 446 -10.53 27.97 -0.75
C LEU A 446 -11.34 28.20 -2.04
N TYR A 447 -10.94 29.19 -2.85
CA TYR A 447 -11.57 29.51 -4.14
C TYR A 447 -11.64 28.30 -5.09
N ASP A 448 -10.63 27.43 -5.08
CA ASP A 448 -10.62 26.23 -5.93
C ASP A 448 -11.66 25.18 -5.51
N LEU A 449 -12.12 25.21 -4.25
CA LEU A 449 -13.07 24.24 -3.72
C LEU A 449 -14.53 24.60 -4.02
N ILE A 450 -14.80 25.85 -4.35
CA ILE A 450 -16.14 26.45 -4.51
C ILE A 450 -16.45 26.74 -5.99
N ALA A 451 -17.67 27.21 -6.25
CA ALA A 451 -18.04 27.73 -7.57
C ALA A 451 -17.31 29.06 -7.83
N SER A 452 -16.89 29.28 -9.08
CA SER A 452 -16.40 30.58 -9.53
C SER A 452 -17.49 31.63 -9.32
N GLN A 453 -17.18 32.64 -8.51
CA GLN A 453 -17.98 33.86 -8.39
C GLN A 453 -17.10 35.02 -8.88
N ASN A 454 -17.61 35.79 -9.84
CA ASN A 454 -16.90 36.89 -10.46
C ASN A 454 -16.98 38.15 -9.58
N THR A 455 -16.26 38.15 -8.47
CA THR A 455 -16.15 39.32 -7.58
C THR A 455 -14.90 40.11 -7.95
N THR A 456 -15.07 41.33 -8.47
CA THR A 456 -13.95 42.21 -8.89
C THR A 456 -13.34 43.00 -7.74
N ASN A 457 -13.93 42.96 -6.53
CA ASN A 457 -13.45 43.66 -5.35
C ASN A 457 -12.76 42.71 -4.34
N PRO A 458 -11.44 42.85 -4.08
CA PRO A 458 -10.72 42.01 -3.13
C PRO A 458 -11.22 42.06 -1.68
N GLN A 459 -11.89 43.14 -1.25
CA GLN A 459 -12.46 43.23 0.10
C GLN A 459 -13.71 42.37 0.23
N GLU A 460 -14.56 42.35 -0.79
CA GLU A 460 -15.76 41.50 -0.86
C GLU A 460 -15.39 40.02 -0.96
N GLU A 461 -14.38 39.69 -1.78
CA GLU A 461 -13.83 38.33 -1.87
C GLU A 461 -13.33 37.83 -0.51
N LYS A 462 -12.59 38.66 0.24
CA LYS A 462 -12.12 38.31 1.59
C LYS A 462 -13.28 38.10 2.57
N ALA A 463 -14.29 38.98 2.55
CA ALA A 463 -15.48 38.84 3.40
C ALA A 463 -16.29 37.57 3.05
N MET A 464 -16.42 37.26 1.77
CA MET A 464 -17.04 36.03 1.27
C MET A 464 -16.27 34.77 1.72
N HIS A 465 -14.94 34.77 1.61
CA HIS A 465 -14.11 33.65 2.07
C HIS A 465 -14.23 33.40 3.58
N GLU A 466 -14.28 34.45 4.41
CA GLU A 466 -14.50 34.27 5.86
C GLU A 466 -15.93 33.78 6.18
N ASN A 467 -16.95 34.26 5.47
CA ASN A 467 -18.32 33.74 5.59
C ASN A 467 -18.39 32.24 5.22
N ILE A 468 -17.76 31.83 4.11
CA ILE A 468 -17.68 30.43 3.69
C ILE A 468 -16.94 29.58 4.74
N LYS A 469 -15.80 30.06 5.28
CA LYS A 469 -15.08 29.38 6.38
C LYS A 469 -15.96 29.17 7.60
N GLN A 470 -16.78 30.16 7.99
CA GLN A 470 -17.75 30.02 9.09
C GLN A 470 -18.82 28.96 8.77
N GLN A 471 -19.41 28.98 7.58
CA GLN A 471 -20.44 28.00 7.17
C GLN A 471 -19.91 26.56 7.14
N ILE A 472 -18.65 26.35 6.76
CA ILE A 472 -18.01 25.02 6.76
C ILE A 472 -17.29 24.71 8.08
N GLN A 473 -17.40 25.54 9.12
CA GLN A 473 -16.71 25.39 10.41
C GLN A 473 -15.20 25.11 10.26
N TYR A 474 -14.53 25.85 9.37
CA TYR A 474 -13.08 25.75 9.19
C TYR A 474 -12.35 26.25 10.44
N ASN A 475 -11.63 25.34 11.10
CA ASN A 475 -10.70 25.63 12.18
C ASN A 475 -9.31 25.16 11.76
N GLU A 476 -8.31 26.05 11.74
CA GLU A 476 -6.93 25.73 11.37
C GLU A 476 -6.30 24.67 12.28
N SER A 477 -6.68 24.64 13.56
CA SER A 477 -6.20 23.70 14.57
C SER A 477 -6.99 22.38 14.66
N ASP A 478 -8.24 22.33 14.18
CA ASP A 478 -9.06 21.12 14.22
C ASP A 478 -9.65 20.78 12.84
N ILE A 479 -9.00 19.81 12.19
CA ILE A 479 -9.40 19.23 10.91
C ILE A 479 -10.76 18.51 11.02
N ASN A 480 -11.15 18.04 12.22
CA ASN A 480 -12.39 17.28 12.40
C ASN A 480 -13.64 18.16 12.40
N ALA A 481 -13.53 19.44 12.79
CA ALA A 481 -14.63 20.40 12.74
C ALA A 481 -15.16 20.63 11.31
N LEU A 482 -14.28 20.62 10.30
CA LEU A 482 -14.60 20.97 8.91
C LEU A 482 -15.82 20.22 8.35
N ILE A 483 -16.90 20.92 8.02
CA ILE A 483 -18.13 20.36 7.46
C ILE A 483 -17.98 20.18 5.94
N LEU A 484 -18.22 18.96 5.46
CA LEU A 484 -18.20 18.61 4.04
C LEU A 484 -19.58 18.82 3.41
N ASN A 485 -19.89 20.06 3.02
CA ASN A 485 -21.13 20.43 2.33
C ASN A 485 -20.86 20.63 0.83
N ASP A 486 -21.45 19.78 -0.02
CA ASP A 486 -21.24 19.79 -1.48
C ASP A 486 -22.03 20.87 -2.23
N LYS A 487 -22.97 21.55 -1.56
CA LYS A 487 -23.60 22.77 -2.09
C LYS A 487 -22.69 24.00 -1.98
N ILE A 488 -21.76 23.99 -1.00
CA ILE A 488 -20.78 25.07 -0.79
C ILE A 488 -19.48 24.70 -1.52
N LEU A 489 -18.93 23.53 -1.19
CA LEU A 489 -17.69 22.99 -1.75
C LEU A 489 -18.01 22.20 -3.03
N THR A 490 -18.31 22.90 -4.12
CA THR A 490 -18.74 22.30 -5.40
C THR A 490 -17.72 21.33 -6.00
N ILE A 491 -16.46 21.34 -5.59
CA ILE A 491 -15.52 20.26 -5.96
C ILE A 491 -16.02 18.87 -5.50
N LEU A 492 -16.80 18.81 -4.42
CA LEU A 492 -17.40 17.57 -3.91
C LEU A 492 -18.53 17.06 -4.81
N SER A 493 -19.34 17.93 -5.43
CA SER A 493 -20.39 17.50 -6.36
C SER A 493 -19.77 16.89 -7.62
N HIS A 494 -18.74 17.54 -8.19
CA HIS A 494 -17.95 17.00 -9.30
C HIS A 494 -17.29 15.66 -8.94
N ALA A 495 -16.64 15.56 -7.76
CA ALA A 495 -16.02 14.31 -7.32
C ALA A 495 -17.04 13.18 -7.16
N LYS A 496 -18.23 13.46 -6.63
CA LYS A 496 -19.33 12.49 -6.53
C LYS A 496 -19.90 12.10 -7.90
N GLN A 497 -19.93 13.00 -8.89
CA GLN A 497 -20.33 12.70 -10.26
C GLN A 497 -19.34 11.75 -10.93
N VAL A 498 -18.04 12.07 -10.90
CA VAL A 498 -16.97 11.19 -11.42
C VAL A 498 -16.97 9.84 -10.70
N TYR A 499 -17.16 9.82 -9.38
CA TYR A 499 -17.22 8.58 -8.60
C TYR A 499 -18.34 7.65 -9.07
N ARG A 500 -19.49 8.20 -9.50
CA ARG A 500 -20.64 7.43 -10.01
C ARG A 500 -20.56 7.14 -11.52
N SER A 501 -19.52 7.58 -12.22
CA SER A 501 -19.37 7.35 -13.67
C SER A 501 -19.31 5.86 -14.03
N ASP A 502 -19.78 5.53 -15.23
CA ASP A 502 -19.75 4.15 -15.74
C ASP A 502 -18.33 3.61 -15.87
N VAL A 503 -17.34 4.46 -16.17
CA VAL A 503 -15.91 4.10 -16.23
C VAL A 503 -15.39 3.69 -14.86
N HIS A 504 -15.71 4.46 -13.81
CA HIS A 504 -15.32 4.12 -12.44
C HIS A 504 -16.04 2.86 -11.94
N ARG A 505 -17.33 2.70 -12.25
CA ARG A 505 -18.14 1.50 -11.96
C ARG A 505 -17.57 0.26 -12.66
N HIS A 506 -17.21 0.38 -13.93
CA HIS A 506 -16.64 -0.70 -14.75
C HIS A 506 -15.38 -1.27 -14.09
N MET A 507 -14.46 -0.41 -13.66
CA MET A 507 -13.25 -0.79 -12.92
C MET A 507 -13.51 -1.34 -11.50
N GLY A 508 -14.76 -1.29 -11.00
CA GLY A 508 -15.13 -1.77 -9.66
C GLY A 508 -14.97 -0.75 -8.54
N TYR A 509 -15.11 0.54 -8.86
CA TYR A 509 -14.90 1.69 -7.97
C TYR A 509 -13.52 1.68 -7.27
N PRO A 510 -12.39 1.63 -8.00
CA PRO A 510 -11.07 1.50 -7.40
C PRO A 510 -10.60 2.75 -6.64
N LEU A 511 -11.07 3.94 -7.01
CA LEU A 511 -10.77 5.18 -6.31
C LEU A 511 -11.73 5.45 -5.14
N GLU A 512 -11.33 6.39 -4.30
CA GLU A 512 -12.13 6.98 -3.22
C GLU A 512 -12.36 8.46 -3.54
N LEU A 513 -13.30 9.13 -2.87
CA LEU A 513 -13.58 10.56 -3.14
C LEU A 513 -12.34 11.45 -3.00
N HIS A 514 -11.46 11.22 -2.02
CA HIS A 514 -10.22 12.00 -1.86
C HIS A 514 -9.22 11.79 -3.00
N HIS A 515 -9.14 10.58 -3.57
CA HIS A 515 -8.33 10.29 -4.76
C HIS A 515 -8.84 11.07 -5.98
N ILE A 516 -10.17 11.11 -6.17
CA ILE A 516 -10.81 11.85 -7.26
C ILE A 516 -10.64 13.36 -7.06
N CYS A 517 -10.89 13.89 -5.86
CA CYS A 517 -10.64 15.29 -5.54
C CYS A 517 -9.18 15.70 -5.78
N ALA A 518 -8.19 14.86 -5.44
CA ALA A 518 -6.78 15.15 -5.70
C ALA A 518 -6.49 15.31 -7.21
N ILE A 519 -7.08 14.47 -8.06
CA ILE A 519 -6.97 14.60 -9.52
C ILE A 519 -7.66 15.89 -10.00
N LEU A 520 -8.89 16.17 -9.53
CA LEU A 520 -9.62 17.41 -9.90
C LEU A 520 -8.85 18.68 -9.51
N LEU A 521 -8.25 18.71 -8.32
CA LEU A 521 -7.39 19.80 -7.84
C LEU A 521 -6.15 19.96 -8.72
N TYR A 522 -5.44 18.88 -9.01
CA TYR A 522 -4.19 18.95 -9.78
C TYR A 522 -4.40 19.29 -11.26
N CYS A 523 -5.49 18.83 -11.87
CA CYS A 523 -5.72 18.93 -13.31
C CYS A 523 -6.65 20.09 -13.72
N GLY A 524 -7.48 20.63 -12.82
CA GLY A 524 -8.50 21.64 -13.17
C GLY A 524 -8.57 22.88 -12.28
N LYS A 525 -7.61 23.09 -11.37
CA LYS A 525 -7.66 24.15 -10.35
C LYS A 525 -6.32 24.88 -10.16
N SER A 526 -6.38 26.11 -9.65
CA SER A 526 -5.24 27.05 -9.62
C SER A 526 -4.13 26.64 -8.65
N CYS A 527 -4.48 25.99 -7.54
CA CYS A 527 -3.56 25.39 -6.56
C CYS A 527 -2.55 24.45 -7.20
N SER A 528 -2.88 23.80 -8.33
CA SER A 528 -1.97 22.91 -9.07
C SER A 528 -0.66 23.60 -9.49
N VAL A 529 -0.70 24.90 -9.78
CA VAL A 529 0.49 25.70 -10.14
C VAL A 529 1.38 25.88 -8.93
N LYS A 530 0.80 26.30 -7.79
CA LYS A 530 1.54 26.50 -6.54
C LYS A 530 2.04 25.18 -5.93
N PHE A 531 1.21 24.14 -5.97
CA PHE A 531 1.59 22.78 -5.66
C PHE A 531 2.81 22.37 -6.49
N SER A 532 2.75 22.47 -7.82
CA SER A 532 3.87 22.08 -8.70
C SER A 532 5.14 22.88 -8.37
N TYR A 533 5.03 24.19 -8.18
CA TYR A 533 6.14 25.05 -7.76
C TYR A 533 6.71 24.67 -6.39
N ASP A 534 5.88 24.37 -5.39
CA ASP A 534 6.35 23.97 -4.06
C ASP A 534 6.99 22.57 -4.10
N GLN A 535 6.47 21.64 -4.90
CA GLN A 535 7.11 20.34 -5.16
C GLN A 535 8.51 20.54 -5.78
N MET A 536 8.65 21.38 -6.82
CA MET A 536 9.93 21.75 -7.46
C MET A 536 10.97 22.30 -6.48
N ASN A 537 10.51 23.07 -5.48
CA ASN A 537 11.35 23.69 -4.46
C ASN A 537 11.51 22.82 -3.20
N PHE A 538 11.21 21.52 -3.28
CA PHE A 538 11.26 20.54 -2.18
C PHE A 538 10.38 20.85 -0.97
N LYS A 539 9.42 21.76 -1.11
CA LYS A 539 8.43 22.15 -0.10
C LYS A 539 7.25 21.18 -0.06
N HIS A 540 7.53 19.88 -0.25
CA HIS A 540 6.55 18.79 -0.28
C HIS A 540 5.66 18.77 0.98
N PHE A 541 6.22 19.16 2.13
CA PHE A 541 5.54 19.21 3.42
C PHE A 541 4.32 20.15 3.48
N ARG A 542 4.20 21.10 2.54
CA ARG A 542 3.01 21.97 2.42
C ARG A 542 1.80 21.28 1.82
N TRP A 543 2.03 20.17 1.13
CA TRP A 543 1.05 19.49 0.28
C TRP A 543 1.11 17.97 0.46
N LEU A 544 1.24 17.52 1.71
CA LEU A 544 1.42 16.11 2.06
C LEU A 544 0.20 15.27 1.66
N LYS A 545 -1.00 15.82 1.81
CA LYS A 545 -2.26 15.15 1.50
C LYS A 545 -2.51 15.14 0.00
N LEU A 546 -2.35 16.28 -0.67
CA LEU A 546 -2.48 16.37 -2.12
C LEU A 546 -1.44 15.49 -2.84
N ASP A 547 -0.17 15.51 -2.45
CA ASP A 547 0.88 14.63 -3.01
C ASP A 547 0.54 13.15 -2.75
N SER A 548 0.26 12.77 -1.51
CA SER A 548 0.01 11.36 -1.16
C SER A 548 -1.24 10.78 -1.86
N TYR A 549 -2.34 11.53 -1.94
CA TYR A 549 -3.57 11.04 -2.58
C TYR A 549 -3.47 11.09 -4.11
N LEU A 550 -2.77 12.07 -4.70
CA LEU A 550 -2.54 12.11 -6.15
C LEU A 550 -1.65 10.95 -6.61
N GLN A 551 -0.55 10.67 -5.88
CA GLN A 551 0.30 9.52 -6.13
C GLN A 551 -0.49 8.20 -6.04
N SER A 552 -1.26 8.03 -4.96
CA SER A 552 -2.10 6.85 -4.75
C SER A 552 -3.11 6.67 -5.89
N ALA A 553 -3.78 7.75 -6.30
CA ALA A 553 -4.76 7.71 -7.38
C ALA A 553 -4.15 7.26 -8.72
N ILE A 554 -3.00 7.83 -9.11
CA ILE A 554 -2.28 7.44 -10.34
C ILE A 554 -1.77 5.99 -10.22
N THR A 555 -1.19 5.60 -9.09
CA THR A 555 -0.73 4.22 -8.87
C THR A 555 -1.88 3.22 -8.95
N ILE A 556 -3.08 3.56 -8.47
CA ILE A 556 -4.27 2.72 -8.61
C ILE A 556 -4.70 2.65 -10.08
N LEU A 557 -4.94 3.78 -10.75
CA LEU A 557 -5.41 3.79 -12.15
C LEU A 557 -4.42 3.14 -13.12
N SER A 558 -3.11 3.32 -12.91
CA SER A 558 -2.05 2.69 -13.72
C SER A 558 -2.06 1.15 -13.69
N LYS A 559 -2.80 0.54 -12.74
CA LYS A 559 -3.06 -0.92 -12.68
C LYS A 559 -4.37 -1.31 -13.33
N HIS A 560 -5.32 -0.38 -13.49
CA HIS A 560 -6.60 -0.60 -14.18
C HIS A 560 -6.54 -0.22 -15.68
N GLU A 561 -5.53 0.52 -16.14
CA GLU A 561 -5.26 0.71 -17.57
C GLU A 561 -4.47 -0.46 -18.17
N ARG A 562 -4.83 -0.84 -19.41
CA ARG A 562 -4.07 -1.76 -20.27
C ARG A 562 -2.84 -1.09 -20.88
N ARG A 563 -1.96 -0.54 -20.03
CA ARG A 563 -0.76 0.19 -20.47
C ARG A 563 0.17 -0.66 -21.33
N GLU A 564 0.23 -1.96 -21.07
CA GLU A 564 0.96 -2.98 -21.82
C GLU A 564 0.56 -3.07 -23.31
N GLU A 565 -0.65 -2.62 -23.68
CA GLU A 565 -1.13 -2.56 -25.07
C GLU A 565 -0.88 -1.18 -25.72
N SER A 566 -0.48 -0.15 -24.94
CA SER A 566 -0.48 1.25 -25.40
C SER A 566 0.70 1.59 -26.32
N GLU A 567 0.44 2.01 -27.57
CA GLU A 567 1.45 2.57 -28.48
C GLU A 567 1.40 4.10 -28.58
N MET A 568 0.86 4.76 -27.55
CA MET A 568 0.68 6.21 -27.51
C MET A 568 2.02 6.94 -27.31
N GLU A 569 2.41 7.74 -28.29
CA GLU A 569 3.34 8.86 -28.06
C GLU A 569 2.59 9.94 -27.27
N LEU A 570 3.30 10.68 -26.41
CA LEU A 570 2.70 11.76 -25.63
C LEU A 570 3.63 12.96 -25.58
N TYR A 571 3.05 14.16 -25.44
CA TYR A 571 3.77 15.42 -25.52
C TYR A 571 3.47 16.30 -24.32
N CYS A 572 4.47 17.02 -23.81
CA CYS A 572 4.33 18.09 -22.82
C CYS A 572 5.15 19.29 -23.29
N GLU A 573 4.52 20.45 -23.44
CA GLU A 573 5.21 21.70 -23.79
C GLU A 573 5.70 22.44 -22.53
N LEU A 574 6.94 22.92 -22.60
CA LEU A 574 7.56 23.80 -21.63
C LEU A 574 7.81 25.16 -22.30
N LYS A 575 6.97 26.14 -21.98
CA LYS A 575 7.13 27.52 -22.48
C LYS A 575 8.32 28.21 -21.83
N ASN A 576 9.03 29.04 -22.60
CA ASN A 576 10.19 29.82 -22.17
C ASN A 576 11.36 28.97 -21.61
N VAL A 577 11.44 27.70 -22.01
CA VAL A 577 12.51 26.77 -21.63
C VAL A 577 13.20 26.26 -22.90
N LYS A 578 14.53 26.33 -22.93
CA LYS A 578 15.40 25.64 -23.88
C LYS A 578 16.68 25.25 -23.13
N PHE A 579 17.06 23.98 -23.19
CA PHE A 579 18.19 23.45 -22.43
C PHE A 579 19.48 23.58 -23.24
N ALA A 580 20.52 24.18 -22.65
CA ALA A 580 21.80 24.40 -23.33
C ALA A 580 22.61 23.09 -23.51
N ASN A 581 22.77 22.30 -22.44
CA ASN A 581 23.62 21.12 -22.42
C ASN A 581 22.82 19.83 -22.10
N ILE A 582 21.99 19.35 -23.04
CA ILE A 582 21.23 18.10 -22.83
C ILE A 582 22.15 16.88 -22.71
N GLY A 583 23.36 16.92 -23.28
CA GLY A 583 24.37 15.86 -23.11
C GLY A 583 24.83 15.63 -21.66
N GLU A 584 24.55 16.56 -20.74
CA GLU A 584 24.82 16.42 -19.31
C GLU A 584 23.61 15.90 -18.51
N ILE A 585 22.44 15.72 -19.14
CA ILE A 585 21.24 15.21 -18.48
C ILE A 585 21.39 13.70 -18.29
N ASN A 586 21.87 13.34 -17.10
CA ASN A 586 21.89 11.96 -16.62
C ASN A 586 20.48 11.36 -16.52
N ALA A 587 20.42 10.03 -16.47
CA ALA A 587 19.19 9.30 -16.20
C ALA A 587 18.53 9.78 -14.89
N GLY A 588 17.24 10.07 -14.94
CA GLY A 588 16.55 10.89 -13.95
C GLY A 588 15.18 10.38 -13.53
N TYR A 589 14.52 11.18 -12.70
CA TYR A 589 13.18 10.94 -12.19
C TYR A 589 12.37 12.24 -12.30
N PHE A 590 11.07 12.21 -12.04
CA PHE A 590 10.28 13.44 -11.93
C PHE A 590 10.20 13.91 -10.46
N ILE A 591 10.54 15.18 -10.15
CA ILE A 591 10.19 15.81 -8.85
C ILE A 591 8.68 15.86 -8.70
N SER A 592 8.00 16.32 -9.74
CA SER A 592 6.59 16.66 -9.72
C SER A 592 5.85 15.79 -10.72
N TYR A 593 4.54 15.88 -10.69
CA TYR A 593 3.66 15.22 -11.62
C TYR A 593 3.75 15.92 -12.98
N VAL A 594 3.72 15.16 -14.07
CA VAL A 594 3.81 15.69 -15.43
C VAL A 594 2.54 15.35 -16.20
N SER A 595 1.85 16.38 -16.69
CA SER A 595 0.69 16.24 -17.57
C SER A 595 1.15 16.19 -19.02
N THR A 596 0.65 15.24 -19.78
CA THR A 596 0.99 15.01 -21.19
C THR A 596 -0.28 14.82 -22.01
N THR A 597 -0.21 15.13 -23.31
CA THR A 597 -1.32 14.96 -24.27
C THR A 597 -0.91 14.07 -25.45
N ASP A 598 -1.86 13.40 -26.10
CA ASP A 598 -1.64 12.64 -27.34
C ASP A 598 -1.57 13.53 -28.60
N ILE A 599 -1.86 14.83 -28.48
CA ILE A 599 -1.78 15.80 -29.57
C ILE A 599 -0.52 16.66 -29.43
N LEU A 600 0.36 16.59 -30.43
CA LEU A 600 1.38 17.60 -30.65
C LEU A 600 0.69 18.90 -31.08
N GLN A 601 0.78 19.97 -30.28
CA GLN A 601 0.10 21.23 -30.60
C GLN A 601 0.72 21.88 -31.85
N ASP A 602 -0.13 22.18 -32.83
CA ASP A 602 0.29 22.78 -34.10
C ASP A 602 0.99 24.13 -33.91
N THR A 603 1.98 24.39 -34.75
CA THR A 603 3.07 25.35 -34.49
C THR A 603 2.73 26.80 -34.84
N GLN A 604 1.53 27.29 -34.48
CA GLN A 604 1.02 28.63 -34.82
C GLN A 604 0.92 29.61 -33.63
N THR A 605 1.74 29.43 -32.59
CA THR A 605 2.00 30.47 -31.58
C THR A 605 3.23 31.30 -31.95
N SER A 606 3.35 32.49 -31.36
CA SER A 606 4.27 33.58 -31.76
C SER A 606 5.73 33.15 -31.99
N GLN A 607 6.32 33.61 -33.10
CA GLN A 607 7.71 33.34 -33.52
C GLN A 607 8.80 33.79 -32.53
N THR A 608 8.44 34.44 -31.42
CA THR A 608 9.35 35.05 -30.44
C THR A 608 9.73 34.13 -29.28
N ASP A 609 8.97 33.07 -29.03
CA ASP A 609 9.02 32.37 -27.75
C ASP A 609 9.84 31.08 -27.86
N ARG A 610 10.89 30.96 -27.03
CA ARG A 610 11.68 29.73 -26.93
C ARG A 610 10.86 28.66 -26.21
N ARG A 611 10.68 27.50 -26.84
CA ARG A 611 9.90 26.38 -26.28
C ARG A 611 10.66 25.06 -26.34
N CYS A 612 10.39 24.22 -25.35
CA CYS A 612 10.86 22.85 -25.31
C CYS A 612 9.65 21.90 -25.29
N ILE A 613 9.66 20.89 -26.16
CA ILE A 613 8.63 19.85 -26.22
C ILE A 613 9.26 18.57 -25.67
N LEU A 614 8.72 18.08 -24.56
CA LEU A 614 9.05 16.76 -24.04
C LEU A 614 8.17 15.73 -24.77
N HIS A 615 8.79 14.87 -25.58
CA HIS A 615 8.17 13.75 -26.27
C HIS A 615 8.39 12.47 -25.44
N PHE A 616 7.32 11.78 -25.06
CA PHE A 616 7.37 10.59 -24.21
C PHE A 616 7.12 9.35 -25.06
N HIS A 617 8.17 8.55 -25.23
CA HIS A 617 8.10 7.26 -25.92
C HIS A 617 7.14 6.29 -25.20
N PRO A 618 6.47 5.33 -25.86
CA PRO A 618 5.48 4.47 -25.22
C PRO A 618 6.09 3.55 -24.16
N SER A 619 7.42 3.34 -24.19
CA SER A 619 8.17 2.67 -23.12
C SER A 619 7.97 3.34 -21.75
N MET A 620 7.73 4.67 -21.69
CA MET A 620 7.42 5.41 -20.46
C MET A 620 6.07 5.04 -19.86
N ARG A 621 5.05 4.77 -20.70
CA ARG A 621 3.74 4.25 -20.26
C ARG A 621 3.84 2.81 -19.77
N ARG A 622 4.63 1.99 -20.47
CA ARG A 622 4.79 0.55 -20.25
C ARG A 622 5.80 0.17 -19.16
N ALA A 623 6.54 1.14 -18.62
CA ALA A 623 7.62 0.94 -17.67
C ALA A 623 7.18 0.40 -16.30
N LYS A 624 8.04 -0.43 -15.68
CA LYS A 624 7.87 -0.93 -14.31
C LYS A 624 8.14 0.18 -13.29
N GLY A 625 7.07 0.68 -12.66
CA GLY A 625 7.16 1.65 -11.55
C GLY A 625 7.19 3.13 -11.94
N ILE A 626 7.29 3.45 -13.23
CA ILE A 626 6.84 4.76 -13.73
C ILE A 626 5.31 4.66 -13.85
N PHE A 627 4.60 5.21 -12.86
CA PHE A 627 3.14 5.17 -12.82
C PHE A 627 2.55 6.32 -13.63
N SER A 628 1.62 6.00 -14.51
CA SER A 628 0.86 6.99 -15.28
C SER A 628 -0.58 6.53 -15.49
N CYS A 629 -1.50 7.49 -15.67
CA CYS A 629 -2.90 7.21 -15.96
C CYS A 629 -3.55 8.26 -16.88
N ASN A 630 -4.50 7.83 -17.70
CA ASN A 630 -5.41 8.67 -18.47
C ASN A 630 -6.53 9.22 -17.55
N VAL A 631 -6.67 10.55 -17.53
CA VAL A 631 -7.64 11.29 -16.71
C VAL A 631 -8.77 11.95 -17.54
N SER A 632 -8.83 11.73 -18.86
CA SER A 632 -9.88 12.29 -19.75
C SER A 632 -11.29 11.76 -19.51
N TRP A 633 -11.47 10.77 -18.62
CA TRP A 633 -12.79 10.33 -18.14
C TRP A 633 -13.19 10.99 -16.81
N ILE A 634 -12.25 11.65 -16.13
CA ILE A 634 -12.46 12.38 -14.85
C ILE A 634 -12.78 13.84 -15.12
N LEU A 635 -12.18 14.42 -16.16
CA LEU A 635 -12.32 15.83 -16.55
C LEU A 635 -12.71 15.93 -18.03
N PRO A 636 -13.48 16.96 -18.43
CA PRO A 636 -14.00 17.14 -19.79
C PRO A 636 -12.91 17.67 -20.74
N PHE A 637 -11.71 17.09 -20.71
CA PHE A 637 -10.64 17.42 -21.63
C PHE A 637 -11.08 17.13 -23.07
N LYS A 638 -10.73 18.04 -23.98
CA LYS A 638 -10.95 17.82 -25.41
C LYS A 638 -10.22 16.57 -25.88
N ASP A 639 -8.98 16.38 -25.42
CA ASP A 639 -7.99 15.41 -25.93
C ASP A 639 -7.55 14.41 -24.86
N CYS A 640 -6.66 13.45 -25.17
CA CYS A 640 -6.21 12.48 -24.18
C CYS A 640 -5.23 13.13 -23.22
N HIS A 641 -5.60 13.28 -21.94
CA HIS A 641 -4.76 13.85 -20.90
C HIS A 641 -4.26 12.76 -19.98
N VAL A 642 -2.94 12.68 -19.85
CA VAL A 642 -2.25 11.61 -19.16
C VAL A 642 -1.31 12.19 -18.13
N LEU A 643 -1.46 11.70 -16.90
CA LEU A 643 -0.69 12.17 -15.75
C LEU A 643 0.36 11.15 -15.36
N PHE A 644 1.63 11.54 -15.42
CA PHE A 644 2.75 10.79 -14.86
C PHE A 644 2.96 11.19 -13.40
N SER A 645 3.17 10.20 -12.54
CA SER A 645 3.50 10.40 -11.13
C SER A 645 5.00 10.57 -10.92
N ARG A 646 5.37 11.41 -9.94
CA ARG A 646 6.68 11.33 -9.29
C ARG A 646 6.86 9.95 -8.63
N PRO A 647 8.10 9.43 -8.47
CA PRO A 647 8.31 8.10 -7.88
C PRO A 647 7.94 8.08 -6.40
N HIS A 648 7.60 6.90 -5.87
CA HIS A 648 7.36 6.80 -4.44
C HIS A 648 8.67 6.93 -3.68
N VAL A 649 8.56 7.73 -2.64
CA VAL A 649 9.58 8.10 -1.67
C VAL A 649 10.40 6.90 -1.21
N GLU A 650 9.74 5.84 -0.76
CA GLU A 650 10.38 4.71 -0.06
C GLU A 650 10.78 3.54 -0.97
N ASP A 651 10.57 3.61 -2.28
CA ASP A 651 10.92 2.49 -3.17
C ASP A 651 12.44 2.41 -3.40
N LEU A 652 13.09 1.46 -2.72
CA LEU A 652 14.52 1.19 -2.83
C LEU A 652 14.96 0.73 -4.23
N ARG A 653 14.03 0.46 -5.16
CA ARG A 653 14.30 -0.02 -6.52
C ARG A 653 14.52 1.11 -7.53
N TYR A 654 15.24 2.15 -7.10
CA TYR A 654 15.50 3.38 -7.87
C TYR A 654 15.92 3.15 -9.34
N ILE A 655 16.72 2.12 -9.63
CA ILE A 655 17.19 1.82 -11.00
C ILE A 655 16.03 1.55 -11.99
N LEU A 656 14.92 0.95 -11.53
CA LEU A 656 13.83 0.52 -12.42
C LEU A 656 12.89 1.63 -12.87
N ILE A 657 12.91 2.78 -12.18
CA ILE A 657 11.96 3.89 -12.34
C ILE A 657 12.58 5.12 -13.03
N GLN A 658 13.81 4.99 -13.55
CA GLN A 658 14.51 6.08 -14.21
C GLN A 658 14.07 6.25 -15.67
N TRP A 659 14.06 7.50 -16.13
CA TRP A 659 14.00 7.84 -17.55
C TRP A 659 15.35 8.34 -18.06
N TYR A 660 15.56 8.24 -19.36
CA TYR A 660 16.66 8.84 -20.11
C TYR A 660 16.10 9.95 -21.00
N ALA A 661 16.92 10.97 -21.29
CA ALA A 661 16.55 12.09 -22.14
C ALA A 661 17.57 12.26 -23.28
N ARG A 662 17.09 12.54 -24.49
CA ARG A 662 17.95 12.92 -25.63
C ARG A 662 17.28 13.97 -26.50
N VAL A 663 18.08 14.83 -27.15
CA VAL A 663 17.59 15.69 -28.23
C VAL A 663 17.11 14.79 -29.37
N GLU A 664 15.86 14.99 -29.79
CA GLU A 664 15.29 14.36 -30.98
C GLU A 664 15.36 15.30 -32.19
N SER A 665 15.07 16.58 -31.97
CA SER A 665 15.28 17.64 -32.96
C SER A 665 15.46 18.99 -32.27
N GLU A 666 16.13 19.93 -32.93
CA GLU A 666 16.30 21.28 -32.43
C GLU A 666 16.37 22.29 -33.58
N ASN A 667 15.72 23.44 -33.41
CA ASN A 667 15.90 24.63 -34.23
C ASN A 667 16.07 25.86 -33.30
N GLU A 668 16.11 27.06 -33.88
CA GLU A 668 16.36 28.32 -33.15
C GLU A 668 15.42 28.48 -31.93
N ASN A 669 14.12 28.24 -32.14
CA ASN A 669 13.07 28.53 -31.16
C ASN A 669 12.45 27.29 -30.49
N THR A 670 12.57 26.10 -31.09
CA THR A 670 11.97 24.85 -30.60
C THR A 670 13.03 23.77 -30.39
N GLN A 671 12.98 23.10 -29.23
CA GLN A 671 13.81 21.94 -28.91
C GLN A 671 12.91 20.77 -28.51
N VAL A 672 13.03 19.62 -29.18
CA VAL A 672 12.26 18.41 -28.86
C VAL A 672 13.17 17.42 -28.14
N ILE A 673 12.76 17.01 -26.94
CA ILE A 673 13.49 16.06 -26.09
C ILE A 673 12.68 14.78 -25.99
N LEU A 674 13.23 13.68 -26.50
CA LEU A 674 12.66 12.36 -26.31
C LEU A 674 13.02 11.83 -24.92
N LEU A 675 11.98 11.44 -24.17
CA LEU A 675 12.05 10.75 -22.90
C LEU A 675 11.70 9.26 -23.10
N THR A 676 12.63 8.41 -22.70
CA THR A 676 12.53 6.95 -22.78
C THR A 676 12.77 6.31 -21.42
N TRP A 677 12.16 5.16 -21.16
CA TRP A 677 12.49 4.37 -19.96
C TRP A 677 13.93 3.86 -20.07
N THR A 678 14.79 4.02 -19.04
CA THR A 678 16.22 3.62 -19.13
C THR A 678 16.42 2.16 -19.54
N TYR A 679 15.49 1.28 -19.16
CA TYR A 679 15.49 -0.13 -19.52
C TYR A 679 15.37 -0.38 -21.03
N TYR A 680 14.63 0.49 -21.73
CA TYR A 680 14.51 0.46 -23.19
C TYR A 680 15.88 0.77 -23.84
N ASP A 681 16.54 1.87 -23.45
CA ASP A 681 17.81 2.28 -24.05
C ASP A 681 18.97 1.32 -23.73
N ASN A 682 18.95 0.72 -22.53
CA ASN A 682 19.91 -0.31 -22.15
C ASN A 682 19.79 -1.59 -22.99
N LEU A 683 18.60 -1.90 -23.52
CA LEU A 683 18.33 -3.16 -24.23
C LEU A 683 18.20 -3.02 -25.75
N ILE A 684 17.77 -1.87 -26.28
CA ILE A 684 17.41 -1.67 -27.70
C ILE A 684 18.49 -2.20 -28.67
N ARG A 685 19.77 -1.87 -28.46
CA ARG A 685 20.87 -2.31 -29.34
C ARG A 685 21.06 -3.83 -29.34
N SER A 686 20.93 -4.48 -28.18
CA SER A 686 21.09 -5.94 -28.05
C SER A 686 19.87 -6.69 -28.58
N VAL A 687 18.67 -6.17 -28.29
CA VAL A 687 17.39 -6.67 -28.81
C VAL A 687 17.38 -6.63 -30.33
N MET A 688 17.76 -5.51 -30.94
CA MET A 688 17.79 -5.36 -32.40
C MET A 688 18.85 -6.24 -33.07
N ARG A 689 19.99 -6.48 -32.43
CA ARG A 689 21.00 -7.46 -32.92
C ARG A 689 20.43 -8.87 -32.99
N VAL A 690 19.80 -9.35 -31.91
CA VAL A 690 19.15 -10.67 -31.89
C VAL A 690 17.99 -10.72 -32.90
N SER A 691 17.18 -9.66 -32.99
CA SER A 691 16.07 -9.56 -33.94
C SER A 691 16.55 -9.70 -35.39
N THR A 692 17.63 -9.01 -35.80
CA THR A 692 18.22 -9.19 -37.14
C THR A 692 18.72 -10.62 -37.36
N VAL A 693 19.39 -11.26 -36.39
CA VAL A 693 19.87 -12.65 -36.53
C VAL A 693 18.71 -13.65 -36.68
N LEU A 694 17.54 -13.33 -36.12
CA LEU A 694 16.32 -14.13 -36.21
C LEU A 694 15.36 -13.63 -37.32
N ASN A 695 15.86 -12.88 -38.30
CA ASN A 695 15.11 -12.35 -39.45
C ASN A 695 13.84 -11.57 -39.06
N HIS A 696 13.88 -10.86 -37.93
CA HIS A 696 12.76 -10.07 -37.38
C HIS A 696 11.45 -10.87 -37.14
N SER A 697 11.54 -12.20 -37.07
CA SER A 697 10.39 -13.12 -36.87
C SER A 697 9.73 -13.01 -35.49
N LEU A 698 10.49 -12.61 -34.46
CA LEU A 698 10.05 -12.55 -33.08
C LEU A 698 9.73 -11.14 -32.59
N ASP A 699 8.84 -11.08 -31.60
CA ASP A 699 8.49 -9.88 -30.83
C ASP A 699 9.71 -9.35 -30.06
N LEU A 700 9.93 -8.03 -30.11
CA LEU A 700 11.08 -7.38 -29.45
C LEU A 700 11.04 -7.51 -27.92
N ASN A 701 9.85 -7.60 -27.31
CA ASN A 701 9.67 -7.81 -25.89
C ASN A 701 9.94 -9.26 -25.47
N LEU A 702 9.64 -10.25 -26.34
CA LEU A 702 10.09 -11.62 -26.11
C LEU A 702 11.62 -11.71 -26.15
N ILE A 703 12.25 -11.06 -27.14
CA ILE A 703 13.72 -11.02 -27.25
C ILE A 703 14.33 -10.34 -26.02
N SER A 704 13.77 -9.20 -25.58
CA SER A 704 14.28 -8.48 -24.42
C SER A 704 14.16 -9.32 -23.15
N MET A 705 12.97 -9.90 -22.91
CA MET A 705 12.68 -10.83 -21.82
C MET A 705 13.73 -11.95 -21.72
N VAL A 706 14.10 -12.56 -22.84
CA VAL A 706 15.13 -13.60 -22.85
C VAL A 706 16.51 -13.01 -22.56
N LEU A 707 16.90 -11.90 -23.17
CA LEU A 707 18.21 -11.26 -22.95
C LEU A 707 18.46 -10.90 -21.47
N ILE A 708 17.44 -10.45 -20.73
CA ILE A 708 17.54 -10.14 -19.30
C ILE A 708 17.87 -11.39 -18.46
N ASN A 709 17.35 -12.54 -18.86
CA ASN A 709 17.49 -13.81 -18.14
C ASN A 709 18.68 -14.66 -18.63
N GLN A 710 19.37 -14.23 -19.68
CA GLN A 710 20.49 -14.97 -20.29
C GLN A 710 21.81 -14.23 -20.13
N LYS A 711 22.89 -14.97 -19.84
CA LYS A 711 24.21 -14.39 -19.60
C LYS A 711 24.90 -13.85 -20.86
N SER A 712 24.39 -14.14 -22.06
CA SER A 712 24.94 -13.64 -23.32
C SER A 712 23.92 -13.62 -24.47
N ILE A 713 24.20 -12.77 -25.46
CA ILE A 713 23.44 -12.68 -26.72
C ILE A 713 23.37 -14.06 -27.42
N ASN A 714 24.47 -14.80 -27.47
CA ASN A 714 24.51 -16.11 -28.15
C ASN A 714 23.60 -17.15 -27.47
N ALA A 715 23.55 -17.16 -26.13
CA ALA A 715 22.65 -18.03 -25.38
C ALA A 715 21.18 -17.66 -25.61
N ALA A 716 20.86 -16.35 -25.63
CA ALA A 716 19.53 -15.87 -25.97
C ALA A 716 19.10 -16.29 -27.39
N THR A 717 19.94 -16.04 -28.40
CA THR A 717 19.67 -16.45 -29.79
C THR A 717 19.45 -17.96 -29.92
N LEU A 718 20.26 -18.80 -29.28
CA LEU A 718 20.11 -20.26 -29.34
C LEU A 718 18.80 -20.75 -28.68
N LEU A 719 18.41 -20.14 -27.57
CA LEU A 719 17.15 -20.43 -26.87
C LEU A 719 15.93 -19.99 -27.71
N LEU A 720 15.98 -18.80 -28.30
CA LEU A 720 14.92 -18.26 -29.17
C LEU A 720 14.80 -19.05 -30.49
N SER A 721 15.91 -19.45 -31.11
CA SER A 721 15.92 -20.37 -32.26
C SER A 721 15.32 -21.75 -31.91
N SER A 722 15.53 -22.22 -30.69
CA SER A 722 14.92 -23.47 -30.21
C SER A 722 13.41 -23.34 -29.99
N PHE A 723 12.96 -22.16 -29.56
CA PHE A 723 11.54 -21.82 -29.41
C PHE A 723 10.83 -21.73 -30.76
N GLU A 724 11.43 -21.08 -31.76
CA GLU A 724 10.89 -21.01 -33.13
C GLU A 724 10.73 -22.40 -33.79
N LYS A 725 11.63 -23.35 -33.49
CA LYS A 725 11.46 -24.75 -33.88
C LYS A 725 10.29 -25.40 -33.14
N TRP A 726 10.27 -25.30 -31.81
CA TRP A 726 9.20 -25.87 -30.97
C TRP A 726 7.80 -25.38 -31.35
N LYS A 727 7.63 -24.11 -31.76
CA LYS A 727 6.32 -23.58 -32.22
C LYS A 727 5.74 -24.38 -33.39
N LYS A 728 6.60 -24.81 -34.33
CA LYS A 728 6.26 -25.53 -35.56
C LYS A 728 6.14 -27.04 -35.37
N GLU A 729 6.64 -27.56 -34.25
CA GLU A 729 6.56 -28.98 -33.87
C GLU A 729 5.22 -29.27 -33.16
N ASN A 730 4.72 -30.51 -33.29
CA ASN A 730 3.63 -31.08 -32.48
C ASN A 730 2.36 -30.21 -32.35
N ASN A 731 2.05 -29.42 -33.38
CA ASN A 731 0.93 -28.47 -33.44
C ASN A 731 0.88 -27.52 -32.22
N ASN A 732 2.05 -27.13 -31.69
CA ASN A 732 2.13 -26.33 -30.46
C ASN A 732 1.47 -24.95 -30.57
N GLU A 733 1.49 -24.33 -31.75
CA GLU A 733 0.78 -23.08 -32.02
C GLU A 733 -0.76 -23.27 -31.99
N GLU A 734 -1.29 -24.36 -32.57
CA GLU A 734 -2.72 -24.70 -32.49
C GLU A 734 -3.15 -25.01 -31.04
N ARG A 735 -2.32 -25.76 -30.29
CA ARG A 735 -2.51 -26.03 -28.85
C ARG A 735 -2.57 -24.73 -28.04
N TYR A 736 -1.80 -23.72 -28.42
CA TYR A 736 -1.85 -22.39 -27.81
C TYR A 736 -3.13 -21.63 -28.19
N ILE A 737 -3.54 -21.62 -29.46
CA ILE A 737 -4.75 -20.93 -29.94
C ILE A 737 -5.99 -21.38 -29.15
N GLN A 738 -6.13 -22.68 -28.88
CA GLN A 738 -7.22 -23.23 -28.05
C GLN A 738 -7.29 -22.60 -26.64
N LYS A 739 -6.15 -22.21 -26.07
CA LYS A 739 -6.01 -21.64 -24.72
C LYS A 739 -5.78 -20.13 -24.68
N MET A 740 -5.60 -19.49 -25.83
CA MET A 740 -5.29 -18.05 -25.94
C MET A 740 -6.26 -17.17 -25.14
N HIS A 741 -7.55 -17.52 -25.17
CA HIS A 741 -8.60 -16.81 -24.44
C HIS A 741 -8.43 -16.85 -22.91
N GLU A 742 -7.79 -17.89 -22.35
CA GLU A 742 -7.47 -18.00 -20.92
C GLU A 742 -6.38 -17.01 -20.53
N PHE A 743 -5.35 -16.87 -21.36
CA PHE A 743 -4.27 -15.89 -21.17
C PHE A 743 -4.78 -14.45 -21.27
N VAL A 744 -5.63 -14.14 -22.27
CA VAL A 744 -6.20 -12.80 -22.45
C VAL A 744 -7.07 -12.38 -21.25
N LYS A 745 -7.84 -13.30 -20.66
CA LYS A 745 -8.59 -13.03 -19.40
C LYS A 745 -7.67 -12.55 -18.26
N GLN A 746 -6.42 -13.04 -18.23
CA GLN A 746 -5.38 -12.61 -17.28
C GLN A 746 -4.47 -11.47 -17.81
N ARG A 747 -4.91 -10.71 -18.84
CA ARG A 747 -4.15 -9.62 -19.49
C ARG A 747 -2.79 -10.03 -20.07
N CYS A 748 -2.60 -11.32 -20.31
CA CYS A 748 -1.42 -11.81 -21.00
C CYS A 748 -1.66 -11.70 -22.51
N CYS A 749 -1.59 -10.49 -23.04
CA CYS A 749 -1.95 -10.19 -24.43
C CYS A 749 -0.82 -10.46 -25.43
N ASN A 750 0.44 -10.49 -25.01
CA ASN A 750 1.56 -10.83 -25.89
C ASN A 750 1.63 -12.34 -26.13
N HIS A 751 1.07 -12.79 -27.27
CA HIS A 751 0.95 -14.21 -27.59
C HIS A 751 2.30 -14.92 -27.74
N GLN A 752 3.35 -14.24 -28.21
CA GLN A 752 4.68 -14.86 -28.34
C GLN A 752 5.32 -15.11 -26.97
N ILE A 753 5.19 -14.15 -26.04
CA ILE A 753 5.61 -14.33 -24.63
C ILE A 753 4.82 -15.49 -23.98
N ASN A 754 3.51 -15.58 -24.21
CA ASN A 754 2.69 -16.66 -23.65
C ASN A 754 3.15 -18.03 -24.15
N MET A 755 3.32 -18.19 -25.47
CA MET A 755 3.86 -19.41 -26.08
C MET A 755 5.25 -19.77 -25.51
N PHE A 756 6.13 -18.78 -25.33
CA PHE A 756 7.44 -18.99 -24.74
C PHE A 756 7.36 -19.45 -23.27
N CYS A 757 6.39 -18.95 -22.50
CA CYS A 757 6.13 -19.44 -21.14
C CYS A 757 5.72 -20.92 -21.12
N ILE A 758 4.97 -21.39 -22.14
CA ILE A 758 4.64 -22.81 -22.31
C ILE A 758 5.92 -23.62 -22.59
N PHE A 759 6.69 -23.20 -23.60
CA PHE A 759 7.95 -23.82 -24.01
C PHE A 759 8.94 -23.98 -22.85
N ILE A 760 9.18 -22.92 -22.07
CA ILE A 760 10.07 -22.96 -20.91
C ILE A 760 9.53 -23.89 -19.83
N ARG A 761 8.22 -23.90 -19.57
CA ARG A 761 7.63 -24.82 -18.58
C ARG A 761 7.76 -26.29 -19.02
N GLU A 762 7.51 -26.60 -20.29
CA GLU A 762 7.67 -27.95 -20.84
C GLU A 762 9.14 -28.42 -20.78
N ARG A 763 10.12 -27.57 -21.12
CA ARG A 763 11.55 -27.94 -21.10
C ARG A 763 12.20 -27.94 -19.71
N ALA A 764 11.98 -26.90 -18.90
CA ALA A 764 12.65 -26.72 -17.62
C ALA A 764 11.90 -27.32 -16.42
N LYS A 765 10.69 -27.90 -16.63
CA LYS A 765 9.85 -28.53 -15.60
C LYS A 765 9.63 -27.64 -14.36
N LEU A 766 9.44 -26.34 -14.60
CA LEU A 766 9.29 -25.34 -13.54
C LEU A 766 8.09 -25.66 -12.61
N SER A 767 8.27 -25.39 -11.32
CA SER A 767 7.23 -25.53 -10.28
C SER A 767 6.25 -24.36 -10.23
N GLN A 768 6.58 -23.25 -10.90
CA GLN A 768 5.77 -22.04 -11.05
C GLN A 768 4.64 -22.28 -12.06
N ASP A 769 3.50 -21.63 -11.85
CA ASP A 769 2.40 -21.76 -12.80
C ASP A 769 2.64 -20.96 -14.10
N ILE A 770 2.00 -21.39 -15.19
CA ILE A 770 2.18 -20.86 -16.54
C ILE A 770 1.56 -19.47 -16.69
N PHE A 771 0.41 -19.22 -16.06
CA PHE A 771 -0.19 -17.88 -16.01
C PHE A 771 0.64 -16.98 -15.11
N THR A 772 1.15 -17.51 -13.99
CA THR A 772 2.09 -16.77 -13.14
C THR A 772 3.32 -16.32 -13.93
N LEU A 773 3.95 -17.19 -14.73
CA LEU A 773 5.08 -16.78 -15.57
C LEU A 773 4.67 -15.73 -16.63
N ALA A 774 3.57 -15.96 -17.35
CA ALA A 774 3.11 -15.04 -18.40
C ALA A 774 2.73 -13.64 -17.85
N ILE A 775 2.05 -13.57 -16.71
CA ILE A 775 1.68 -12.32 -16.01
C ILE A 775 2.94 -11.53 -15.60
N THR A 776 3.95 -12.22 -15.08
CA THR A 776 5.22 -11.59 -14.68
C THR A 776 5.85 -10.82 -15.84
N HIS A 777 5.81 -11.39 -17.04
CA HIS A 777 6.45 -10.83 -18.22
C HIS A 777 5.57 -9.84 -19.01
N ASN A 778 4.26 -10.09 -19.12
CA ASN A 778 3.34 -9.19 -19.84
C ASN A 778 3.08 -7.87 -19.09
N ILE A 779 3.03 -7.89 -17.76
CA ILE A 779 2.44 -6.79 -16.97
C ILE A 779 3.41 -6.28 -15.91
N ILE A 780 3.94 -7.18 -15.08
CA ILE A 780 4.75 -6.81 -13.91
C ILE A 780 6.11 -6.24 -14.30
N ASN A 781 6.75 -6.81 -15.32
CA ASN A 781 8.06 -6.35 -15.78
C ASN A 781 8.01 -5.21 -16.80
N GLY A 782 6.83 -4.94 -17.38
CA GLY A 782 6.67 -3.96 -18.46
C GLY A 782 7.15 -4.48 -19.82
N LEU A 783 6.56 -3.92 -20.89
CA LEU A 783 6.88 -4.27 -22.28
C LEU A 783 7.49 -3.05 -22.98
N PRO A 784 8.82 -2.84 -22.92
CA PRO A 784 9.44 -1.58 -23.37
C PRO A 784 9.29 -1.27 -24.87
N PHE A 785 9.04 -2.26 -25.73
CA PHE A 785 9.06 -2.10 -27.19
C PHE A 785 7.66 -2.17 -27.81
N THR A 786 7.47 -1.42 -28.89
CA THR A 786 6.27 -1.35 -29.74
C THR A 786 6.53 -1.94 -31.13
N GLU A 787 5.49 -2.11 -31.95
CA GLU A 787 5.71 -2.52 -33.35
C GLU A 787 6.29 -1.36 -34.19
N LYS A 788 6.09 -0.11 -33.77
CA LYS A 788 6.76 1.07 -34.36
C LYS A 788 8.28 0.99 -34.24
N ASP A 789 8.82 0.60 -33.08
CA ASP A 789 10.26 0.42 -32.85
C ASP A 789 10.88 -0.54 -33.88
N LYS A 790 10.22 -1.68 -34.08
CA LYS A 790 10.64 -2.72 -35.02
C LYS A 790 10.63 -2.21 -36.45
N ASN A 791 9.55 -1.53 -36.84
CA ASN A 791 9.40 -0.97 -38.18
C ASN A 791 10.38 0.17 -38.48
N ALA A 792 10.66 1.05 -37.50
CA ALA A 792 11.65 2.11 -37.63
C ALA A 792 13.06 1.52 -37.86
N TRP A 793 13.43 0.48 -37.11
CA TRP A 793 14.73 -0.17 -37.25
C TRP A 793 14.90 -0.95 -38.57
N ILE A 794 13.84 -1.58 -39.08
CA ILE A 794 13.90 -2.24 -40.39
C ILE A 794 14.16 -1.20 -41.48
N LYS A 795 13.45 -0.05 -41.45
CA LYS A 795 13.61 1.04 -42.42
C LYS A 795 15.02 1.65 -42.42
N THR A 796 15.70 1.75 -41.27
CA THR A 796 17.07 2.29 -41.19
C THR A 796 18.17 1.33 -41.66
N LYS A 797 17.80 0.13 -42.15
CA LYS A 797 18.72 -0.85 -42.76
C LYS A 797 18.44 -1.19 -44.23
N THR A 798 17.34 -0.70 -44.79
CA THR A 798 17.02 -0.84 -46.23
C THR A 798 17.49 0.35 -47.07
N TYR A 799 18.21 1.29 -46.45
CA TYR A 799 19.08 2.29 -47.06
C TYR A 799 20.53 2.04 -46.58
#